data_AF-A0A1H1MW35-F1
#
_entry.id   AF-A0A1H1MW35-F1
#
_cell.length_a   1.000
_cell.length_b   1.000
_cell.length_c   1.000
_cell.angle_alpha   90.00
_cell.angle_beta   90.00
_cell.angle_gamma   90.00
#
_symmetry.space_group_name_H-M   'P 1'
#
loop_
_entity.id
_entity.type
_entity.pdbx_description
1 polymer ?
#
loop_
_entity_poly.entity_id
_entity_poly.type
_entity_poly.pdbx_seq_one_letter_code
_entity_poly.pdbx_strand_id
1 'polypeptide(L)'
;MSRIETTLIERYTLDRERIAERFSLWCIGYRDYAGREQRARIATLARDIYASGPVLALHRYGGEKACYVLTPRGESLSLADPRLTCSERDIVQEQHGWLLACLLIKALPSQLPELALQEASRFEAEGLYYLVRQRKLQRSESPQLVAVEVAMQPQKLDMGRQQLKIAVQTFTPLSALLNQDGELPARLRRKPRYRLDRYSQLLHKSLEGDYLKCSLPRQSRQRIAMLDLGKQSLSDYQCCKLGIFALFLEDLQRAYAGALSLELQQIQVDERYQPTPAVLKREYAKIDEILRDWPLYIIDTLGTPDTVAALREALQVRGFALQQVDTPKPGACHLLIVPPAERFEAEPERDPYRQIKRTHADAVIQACTVEKLLPEGQDEVSPHVLDVLLKELLFKLELQQGRQLLDGYPIPPDALFVLPWRLRREEDEEEEQDEGQERPAANLFLTLEQRDGRLHVERLEPEACLARVDALDTSLLRRLRSPYWAQANIPLVYWPSTGDVLAFIDSEAVALADFRGIGETLRALAQGRSQRIPTELLRAFRAANPVLDQAGVVLDALLSQDYDSYGYAELQKIPAKGSGKLLFAWLEDALGAPLKAVGLQGQDGPLERVTGLNLDNGGRLYFAGSVGSPQRRQENFSHLYHLYGTHETVPEEILRLMQPLHIRHKGLTVYPLPFKYLREVGQALELQQGEA
;
A
#
# COMPACT_ATOMS: atom_id res chain seq x y z
N MET A 1 14.02 3.02 -23.39
CA MET A 1 13.63 1.97 -22.41
C MET A 1 13.85 2.54 -21.03
N SER A 2 12.79 2.66 -20.23
CA SER A 2 12.87 3.22 -18.88
C SER A 2 13.14 2.11 -17.87
N ARG A 3 14.12 2.31 -16.99
CA ARG A 3 14.35 1.45 -15.83
C ARG A 3 13.66 2.02 -14.61
N ILE A 4 13.06 1.16 -13.80
CA ILE A 4 12.36 1.55 -12.57
C ILE A 4 12.98 0.78 -11.41
N GLU A 5 13.44 1.50 -10.40
CA GLU A 5 13.93 0.88 -9.16
C GLU A 5 12.77 0.27 -8.37
N THR A 6 13.07 -0.80 -7.64
CA THR A 6 12.10 -1.52 -6.84
C THR A 6 12.61 -1.73 -5.42
N THR A 7 11.78 -2.22 -4.52
CA THR A 7 12.24 -2.66 -3.20
C THR A 7 12.81 -4.08 -3.18
N LEU A 8 12.84 -4.78 -4.32
CA LEU A 8 13.54 -6.06 -4.44
C LEU A 8 15.05 -5.82 -4.31
N ILE A 9 15.71 -6.72 -3.58
CA ILE A 9 17.16 -6.70 -3.42
C ILE A 9 17.74 -7.59 -4.50
N GLU A 10 18.48 -6.99 -5.44
CA GLU A 10 19.25 -7.71 -6.45
C GLU A 10 20.45 -8.39 -5.79
N ARG A 11 21.18 -7.61 -4.98
CA ARG A 11 22.38 -8.06 -4.30
C ARG A 11 22.60 -7.28 -3.01
N TYR A 12 23.20 -7.92 -2.02
CA TYR A 12 23.84 -7.24 -0.92
C TYR A 12 25.28 -7.75 -0.76
N THR A 13 26.16 -6.90 -0.25
CA THR A 13 27.55 -7.29 0.05
C THR A 13 27.89 -7.00 1.50
N LEU A 14 28.73 -7.86 2.08
CA LEU A 14 29.17 -7.78 3.47
C LEU A 14 30.69 -7.95 3.50
N ASP A 15 31.41 -6.92 3.93
CA ASP A 15 32.80 -7.06 4.32
C ASP A 15 32.84 -7.52 5.78
N ARG A 16 32.92 -8.84 5.96
CA ARG A 16 32.79 -9.48 7.27
C ARG A 16 33.95 -9.15 8.21
N GLU A 17 35.13 -8.88 7.67
CA GLU A 17 36.29 -8.49 8.48
C GLU A 17 36.05 -7.11 9.10
N ARG A 18 35.67 -6.13 8.29
CA ARG A 18 35.31 -4.78 8.78
C ARG A 18 34.14 -4.79 9.76
N ILE A 19 33.18 -5.69 9.55
CA ILE A 19 32.05 -5.86 10.49
C ILE A 19 32.56 -6.44 11.81
N ALA A 20 33.42 -7.47 11.77
CA ALA A 20 33.97 -8.13 12.95
C ALA A 20 34.90 -7.22 13.79
N GLU A 21 35.51 -6.20 13.18
CA GLU A 21 36.27 -5.17 13.90
C GLU A 21 35.40 -4.31 14.83
N ARG A 22 34.12 -4.14 14.50
CA ARG A 22 33.19 -3.22 15.17
C ARG A 22 32.18 -3.91 16.08
N PHE A 23 31.85 -5.17 15.78
CA PHE A 23 30.73 -5.85 16.41
C PHE A 23 31.08 -7.26 16.91
N SER A 24 30.30 -7.73 17.88
CA SER A 24 30.21 -9.13 18.28
C SER A 24 28.81 -9.65 17.96
N LEU A 25 28.71 -10.92 17.56
CA LEU A 25 27.46 -11.59 17.21
C LEU A 25 27.17 -12.70 18.20
N TRP A 26 25.98 -12.71 18.78
CA TRP A 26 25.55 -13.72 19.75
C TRP A 26 24.33 -14.46 19.24
N CYS A 27 24.28 -15.77 19.43
CA CYS A 27 23.12 -16.61 19.20
C CYS A 27 22.62 -17.15 20.55
N ILE A 28 21.35 -16.85 20.85
CA ILE A 28 20.72 -17.07 22.14
C ILE A 28 19.42 -17.86 21.96
N GLY A 29 19.32 -19.01 22.59
CA GLY A 29 18.15 -19.90 22.50
C GLY A 29 17.98 -20.75 23.75
N TYR A 30 16.90 -21.51 23.82
CA TYR A 30 16.66 -22.45 24.92
C TYR A 30 17.15 -23.86 24.58
N ARG A 31 17.83 -24.51 25.52
CA ARG A 31 18.40 -25.86 25.34
C ARG A 31 17.36 -26.98 25.46
N ASP A 32 16.44 -26.86 26.42
CA ASP A 32 15.63 -27.99 26.91
C ASP A 32 14.15 -27.92 26.53
N TYR A 33 13.73 -26.89 25.79
CA TYR A 33 12.34 -26.71 25.38
C TYR A 33 12.13 -27.14 23.93
N ALA A 34 11.04 -27.86 23.68
CA ALA A 34 10.62 -28.27 22.35
C ALA A 34 9.21 -27.76 22.00
N GLY A 35 8.87 -27.79 20.71
CA GLY A 35 7.51 -27.54 20.23
C GLY A 35 6.93 -26.17 20.63
N ARG A 36 5.71 -26.17 21.17
CA ARG A 36 4.94 -24.96 21.49
C ARG A 36 5.52 -24.16 22.65
N GLU A 37 6.03 -24.84 23.68
CA GLU A 37 6.58 -24.18 24.86
C GLU A 37 7.84 -23.36 24.50
N GLN A 38 8.71 -23.92 23.64
CA GLN A 38 9.87 -23.21 23.14
C GLN A 38 9.48 -21.92 22.39
N ARG A 39 8.47 -21.99 21.51
CA ARG A 39 7.96 -20.81 20.77
C ARG A 39 7.40 -19.74 21.70
N ALA A 40 6.58 -20.14 22.67
CA ALA A 40 6.00 -19.22 23.64
C ALA A 40 7.07 -18.52 24.49
N ARG A 41 8.14 -19.22 24.87
CA ARG A 41 9.25 -18.65 25.65
C ARG A 41 10.18 -17.77 24.82
N ILE A 42 10.45 -18.13 23.56
CA ILE A 42 11.19 -17.27 22.63
C ILE A 42 10.44 -15.96 22.38
N ALA A 43 9.10 -16.00 22.35
CA ALA A 43 8.28 -14.81 22.15
C ALA A 43 8.55 -13.72 23.21
N THR A 44 8.89 -14.13 24.44
CA THR A 44 9.23 -13.23 25.55
C THR A 44 10.74 -12.99 25.72
N LEU A 45 11.60 -13.87 25.18
CA LEU A 45 13.06 -13.83 25.37
C LEU A 45 13.70 -12.51 24.93
N ALA A 46 13.20 -11.89 23.86
CA ALA A 46 13.73 -10.61 23.39
C ALA A 46 13.75 -9.56 24.51
N ARG A 47 12.77 -9.59 25.42
CA ARG A 47 12.69 -8.66 26.55
C ARG A 47 13.89 -8.82 27.50
N ASP A 48 14.24 -10.04 27.83
CA ASP A 48 15.30 -10.35 28.79
C ASP A 48 16.68 -10.07 28.16
N ILE A 49 16.83 -10.26 26.84
CA ILE A 49 18.05 -9.91 26.10
C ILE A 49 18.36 -8.42 26.15
N TYR A 50 17.40 -7.53 25.87
CA TYR A 50 17.67 -6.08 25.95
C TYR A 50 18.03 -5.60 27.37
N ALA A 51 17.67 -6.35 28.41
CA ALA A 51 18.05 -6.05 29.79
C ALA A 51 19.45 -6.58 30.17
N SER A 52 20.07 -7.39 29.32
CA SER A 52 21.29 -8.16 29.65
C SER A 52 22.61 -7.46 29.34
N GLY A 53 22.60 -6.35 28.59
CA GLY A 53 23.83 -5.66 28.19
C GLY A 53 23.62 -4.64 27.06
N PRO A 54 24.70 -4.15 26.42
CA PRO A 54 24.65 -3.15 25.35
C PRO A 54 24.23 -3.80 24.02
N VAL A 55 22.95 -4.09 23.91
CA VAL A 55 22.33 -4.65 22.69
C VAL A 55 22.13 -3.54 21.66
N LEU A 56 22.73 -3.70 20.47
CA LEU A 56 22.52 -2.78 19.35
C LEU A 56 21.32 -3.16 18.51
N ALA A 57 21.11 -4.46 18.29
CA ALA A 57 20.00 -5.00 17.52
C ALA A 57 19.72 -6.46 17.85
N LEU A 58 18.48 -6.89 17.63
CA LEU A 58 18.05 -8.27 17.77
C LEU A 58 17.22 -8.73 16.56
N HIS A 59 17.45 -9.97 16.12
CA HIS A 59 16.65 -10.63 15.11
C HIS A 59 16.25 -12.04 15.56
N ARG A 60 14.97 -12.38 15.47
CA ARG A 60 14.48 -13.72 15.78
C ARG A 60 14.55 -14.57 14.53
N TYR A 61 15.28 -15.67 14.56
CA TYR A 61 15.37 -16.58 13.42
C TYR A 61 14.52 -17.82 13.64
N GLY A 62 13.44 -17.93 12.87
CA GLY A 62 12.48 -19.03 12.99
C GLY A 62 13.06 -20.41 12.66
N GLY A 63 14.07 -20.47 11.78
CA GLY A 63 14.75 -21.72 11.40
C GLY A 63 15.50 -22.38 12.55
N GLU A 64 16.27 -21.60 13.31
CA GLU A 64 17.04 -22.09 14.45
C GLU A 64 16.32 -21.94 15.79
N LYS A 65 15.13 -21.33 15.79
CA LYS A 65 14.35 -21.01 17.01
C LYS A 65 15.24 -20.31 18.05
N ALA A 66 16.01 -19.33 17.59
CA ALA A 66 16.95 -18.58 18.39
C ALA A 66 16.84 -17.08 18.09
N CYS A 67 17.35 -16.27 19.02
CA CYS A 67 17.56 -14.84 18.86
C CYS A 67 19.02 -14.60 18.53
N TYR A 68 19.28 -13.93 17.42
CA TYR A 68 20.60 -13.39 17.13
C TYR A 68 20.67 -11.94 17.59
N VAL A 69 21.82 -11.56 18.16
CA VAL A 69 22.01 -10.28 18.85
C VAL A 69 23.33 -9.69 18.41
N LEU A 70 23.30 -8.43 18.01
CA LEU A 70 24.50 -7.65 17.69
C LEU A 70 24.84 -6.75 18.89
N THR A 71 26.09 -6.81 19.33
CA THR A 71 26.65 -5.95 20.40
C THR A 71 27.89 -5.23 19.87
N PRO A 72 28.36 -4.16 20.53
CA PRO A 72 29.69 -3.62 20.25
C PRO A 72 30.76 -4.70 20.44
N ARG A 73 31.87 -4.59 19.70
CA ARG A 73 32.97 -5.56 19.78
C ARG A 73 33.45 -5.74 21.22
N GLY A 74 33.52 -6.99 21.67
CA GLY A 74 34.04 -7.34 22.99
C GLY A 74 33.04 -7.18 24.14
N GLU A 75 31.83 -6.68 23.87
CA GLU A 75 30.77 -6.60 24.86
C GLU A 75 30.04 -7.94 25.02
N SER A 76 29.71 -8.28 26.26
CA SER A 76 29.04 -9.53 26.63
C SER A 76 27.61 -9.31 27.12
N LEU A 77 26.81 -10.38 27.12
CA LEU A 77 25.43 -10.36 27.59
C LEU A 77 25.31 -11.18 28.88
N SER A 78 24.72 -10.58 29.92
CA SER A 78 24.49 -11.23 31.21
C SER A 78 23.04 -11.66 31.34
N LEU A 79 22.76 -12.92 30.99
CA LEU A 79 21.43 -13.52 31.09
C LEU A 79 21.34 -14.45 32.30
N ALA A 80 20.36 -14.21 33.16
CA ALA A 80 20.23 -14.93 34.43
C ALA A 80 19.58 -16.33 34.33
N ASP A 81 18.92 -16.66 33.21
CA ASP A 81 18.24 -17.96 33.06
C ASP A 81 19.25 -19.04 32.62
N PRO A 82 19.56 -20.03 33.49
CA PRO A 82 20.56 -21.06 33.20
C PRO A 82 20.14 -22.03 32.09
N ARG A 83 18.88 -22.02 31.64
CA ARG A 83 18.37 -22.86 30.54
C ARG A 83 18.68 -22.26 29.16
N LEU A 84 19.18 -21.02 29.13
CA LEU A 84 19.58 -20.36 27.89
C LEU A 84 20.97 -20.83 27.45
N THR A 85 21.07 -21.22 26.19
CA THR A 85 22.34 -21.27 25.46
C THR A 85 22.67 -19.88 24.97
N CYS A 86 23.82 -19.35 25.36
CA CYS A 86 24.39 -18.11 24.84
C CYS A 86 25.72 -18.45 24.19
N SER A 87 25.83 -18.26 22.88
CA SER A 87 27.04 -18.58 22.12
C SER A 87 27.45 -17.38 21.28
N GLU A 88 28.69 -16.94 21.41
CA GLU A 88 29.27 -15.99 20.46
C GLU A 88 29.54 -16.71 19.14
N ARG A 89 29.22 -16.05 18.04
CA ARG A 89 29.41 -16.53 16.68
C ARG A 89 30.51 -15.71 16.02
N ASP A 90 31.38 -16.38 15.29
CA ASP A 90 32.37 -15.70 14.46
C ASP A 90 31.69 -15.08 13.23
N ILE A 91 31.67 -13.75 13.16
CA ILE A 91 31.08 -12.97 12.07
C ILE A 91 31.72 -13.31 10.71
N VAL A 92 33.03 -13.61 10.70
CA VAL A 92 33.76 -13.96 9.46
C VAL A 92 33.27 -15.30 8.92
N GLN A 93 32.90 -16.24 9.80
CA GLN A 93 32.45 -17.58 9.45
C GLN A 93 30.92 -17.76 9.42
N GLU A 94 30.15 -16.75 9.82
CA GLU A 94 28.68 -16.83 9.92
C GLU A 94 28.04 -17.14 8.55
N GLN A 95 27.30 -18.24 8.44
CA GLN A 95 26.76 -18.66 7.13
C GLN A 95 25.55 -17.82 6.71
N HIS A 96 24.82 -17.25 7.68
CA HIS A 96 23.60 -16.48 7.43
C HIS A 96 23.88 -15.00 7.17
N GLY A 97 24.48 -14.68 6.02
CA GLY A 97 24.79 -13.29 5.64
C GLY A 97 23.57 -12.36 5.68
N TRP A 98 22.41 -12.84 5.24
CA TRP A 98 21.16 -12.06 5.26
C TRP A 98 20.74 -11.68 6.68
N LEU A 99 20.99 -12.55 7.66
CA LEU A 99 20.65 -12.30 9.06
C LEU A 99 21.56 -11.22 9.64
N LEU A 100 22.85 -11.27 9.29
CA LEU A 100 23.81 -10.22 9.66
C LEU A 100 23.41 -8.87 9.05
N ALA A 101 23.00 -8.84 7.77
CA ALA A 101 22.48 -7.63 7.14
C ALA A 101 21.22 -7.09 7.85
N CYS A 102 20.27 -7.97 8.23
CA CYS A 102 19.10 -7.59 9.02
C CYS A 102 19.47 -6.94 10.36
N LEU A 103 20.47 -7.49 11.07
CA LEU A 103 20.94 -6.95 12.35
C LEU A 103 21.63 -5.59 12.17
N LEU A 104 22.48 -5.44 11.16
CA LEU A 104 23.16 -4.18 10.85
C LEU A 104 22.15 -3.08 10.49
N ILE A 105 21.16 -3.39 9.65
CA ILE A 105 20.06 -2.46 9.32
C ILE A 105 19.34 -2.00 10.61
N LYS A 106 19.01 -2.92 11.51
CA LYS A 106 18.37 -2.59 12.79
C LYS A 106 19.26 -1.75 13.70
N ALA A 107 20.57 -2.02 13.73
CA ALA A 107 21.54 -1.32 14.57
C ALA A 107 21.87 0.10 14.10
N LEU A 108 21.44 0.48 12.91
CA LEU A 108 21.75 1.77 12.26
C LEU A 108 21.58 3.03 13.15
N PRO A 109 20.55 3.16 14.02
CA PRO A 109 20.41 4.33 14.90
C PRO A 109 21.61 4.54 15.82
N SER A 110 22.20 3.44 16.32
CA SER A 110 23.37 3.49 17.22
C SER A 110 24.66 3.88 16.50
N GLN A 111 24.71 3.73 15.18
CA GLN A 111 25.88 4.03 14.37
C GLN A 111 25.92 5.45 13.84
N LEU A 112 24.85 6.23 14.09
CA LEU A 112 24.71 7.60 13.61
C LEU A 112 24.31 8.56 14.76
N PRO A 113 25.10 8.63 15.85
CA PRO A 113 24.74 9.39 17.06
C PRO A 113 24.72 10.92 16.85
N GLU A 114 25.58 11.45 15.98
CA GLU A 114 25.71 12.90 15.73
C GLU A 114 24.47 13.53 15.06
N LEU A 115 23.64 12.69 14.45
CA LEU A 115 22.46 13.09 13.68
C LEU A 115 21.17 13.00 14.50
N ALA A 116 21.24 12.61 15.79
CA ALA A 116 20.08 12.60 16.70
C ALA A 116 19.45 14.00 16.90
N LEU A 117 20.15 15.07 16.50
CA LEU A 117 19.71 16.46 16.54
C LEU A 117 19.11 16.96 15.21
N GLN A 118 19.08 16.15 14.14
CA GLN A 118 18.49 16.52 12.85
C GLN A 118 17.02 16.10 12.73
N GLU A 119 16.29 16.68 11.77
CA GLU A 119 14.82 16.61 11.58
C GLU A 119 14.20 15.19 11.49
N ALA A 120 15.00 14.14 11.30
CA ALA A 120 14.52 12.76 11.22
C ALA A 120 15.00 11.91 12.40
N SER A 121 14.11 11.69 13.38
CA SER A 121 14.40 10.80 14.52
C SER A 121 14.25 9.32 14.13
N ARG A 122 15.22 8.49 14.50
CA ARG A 122 15.26 7.05 14.21
C ARG A 122 15.62 6.24 15.45
N PHE A 123 15.08 5.03 15.56
CA PHE A 123 15.28 4.19 16.73
C PHE A 123 15.15 2.71 16.41
N GLU A 124 15.79 1.88 17.25
CA GLU A 124 15.70 0.42 17.21
C GLU A 124 14.70 -0.04 18.29
N ALA A 125 13.75 -0.89 17.88
CA ALA A 125 12.70 -1.42 18.75
C ALA A 125 12.18 -2.77 18.21
N GLU A 126 13.07 -3.78 18.15
CA GLU A 126 12.88 -5.05 17.41
C GLU A 126 12.74 -4.87 15.89
N GLY A 127 13.18 -3.72 15.38
CA GLY A 127 13.01 -3.22 14.03
C GLY A 127 13.65 -1.84 13.90
N LEU A 128 13.93 -1.39 12.68
CA LEU A 128 14.39 -0.03 12.41
C LEU A 128 13.17 0.85 12.13
N TYR A 129 13.01 1.94 12.88
CA TYR A 129 11.90 2.86 12.70
C TYR A 129 12.38 4.30 12.53
N TYR A 130 11.70 5.03 11.66
CA TYR A 130 11.83 6.47 11.51
C TYR A 130 10.56 7.14 12.01
N LEU A 131 10.66 7.99 13.02
CA LEU A 131 9.53 8.75 13.56
C LEU A 131 9.13 9.83 12.55
N VAL A 132 7.88 9.79 12.12
CA VAL A 132 7.34 10.72 11.11
C VAL A 132 6.46 11.77 11.74
N ARG A 133 5.62 11.39 12.70
CA ARG A 133 4.70 12.33 13.36
C ARG A 133 4.33 11.91 14.77
N GLN A 134 4.06 12.90 15.60
CA GLN A 134 3.45 12.75 16.92
C GLN A 134 2.03 13.32 16.86
N ARG A 135 1.04 12.57 17.34
CA ARG A 135 -0.37 12.96 17.32
C ARG A 135 -0.90 13.07 18.73
N LYS A 136 -1.42 14.24 19.09
CA LYS A 136 -2.13 14.43 20.36
C LYS A 136 -3.40 13.57 20.40
N LEU A 137 -3.59 12.85 21.49
CA LEU A 137 -4.81 12.08 21.76
C LEU A 137 -5.69 12.84 22.75
N GLN A 138 -7.00 12.72 22.63
CA GLN A 138 -7.93 13.37 23.55
C GLN A 138 -7.89 12.72 24.96
N ARG A 139 -7.63 11.42 25.04
CA ARG A 139 -7.65 10.63 26.28
C ARG A 139 -6.26 10.38 26.88
N SER A 140 -5.22 11.07 26.41
CA SER A 140 -3.85 10.87 26.90
C SER A 140 -3.05 12.16 26.82
N GLU A 141 -2.28 12.45 27.86
CA GLU A 141 -1.29 13.55 27.84
C GLU A 141 -0.11 13.23 26.92
N SER A 142 0.19 11.93 26.77
CA SER A 142 1.22 11.44 25.86
C SER A 142 0.68 11.36 24.43
N PRO A 143 1.44 11.80 23.42
CA PRO A 143 1.02 11.68 22.03
C PRO A 143 1.11 10.23 21.55
N GLN A 144 0.31 9.86 20.56
CA GLN A 144 0.56 8.67 19.75
C GLN A 144 1.71 8.94 18.79
N LEU A 145 2.64 8.01 18.68
CA LEU A 145 3.77 8.12 17.75
C LEU A 145 3.49 7.30 16.49
N VAL A 146 3.75 7.89 15.32
CA VAL A 146 3.62 7.19 14.04
C VAL A 146 4.98 7.20 13.36
N ALA A 147 5.44 6.01 13.00
CA ALA A 147 6.74 5.77 12.42
C ALA A 147 6.63 4.93 11.15
N VAL A 148 7.66 4.98 10.31
CA VAL A 148 7.87 4.08 9.18
C VAL A 148 8.94 3.07 9.56
N GLU A 149 8.59 1.79 9.50
CA GLU A 149 9.49 0.66 9.66
C GLU A 149 10.12 0.32 8.32
N VAL A 150 11.45 0.17 8.30
CA VAL A 150 12.21 -0.37 7.17
C VAL A 150 12.83 -1.69 7.59
N ALA A 151 12.52 -2.77 6.88
CA ALA A 151 13.00 -4.10 7.24
C ALA A 151 13.38 -4.92 6.01
N MET A 152 14.53 -5.57 6.06
CA MET A 152 14.88 -6.60 5.10
C MET A 152 14.16 -7.90 5.46
N GLN A 153 13.48 -8.51 4.50
CA GLN A 153 12.76 -9.78 4.69
C GLN A 153 12.80 -10.64 3.43
N PRO A 154 12.74 -11.98 3.56
CA PRO A 154 12.51 -12.86 2.42
C PRO A 154 11.12 -12.60 1.82
N GLN A 155 10.98 -12.82 0.51
CA GLN A 155 9.66 -12.86 -0.10
C GLN A 155 8.94 -14.12 0.32
N LYS A 156 7.67 -13.96 0.69
CA LYS A 156 6.81 -15.03 1.15
C LYS A 156 6.69 -16.16 0.13
N LEU A 157 6.29 -15.82 -1.09
CA LEU A 157 5.94 -16.80 -2.14
C LEU A 157 7.10 -17.14 -3.08
N ASP A 158 8.22 -16.41 -2.98
CA ASP A 158 9.44 -16.66 -3.74
C ASP A 158 10.65 -16.68 -2.79
N MET A 159 10.84 -17.83 -2.12
CA MET A 159 11.80 -18.06 -1.02
C MET A 159 13.27 -17.79 -1.39
N GLY A 160 13.59 -17.55 -2.66
CA GLY A 160 14.94 -17.17 -3.11
C GLY A 160 15.21 -15.67 -3.13
N ARG A 161 14.15 -14.83 -3.15
CA ARG A 161 14.27 -13.37 -3.28
C ARG A 161 14.09 -12.67 -1.94
N GLN A 162 14.72 -11.51 -1.83
CA GLN A 162 14.68 -10.65 -0.65
C GLN A 162 14.22 -9.26 -1.04
N GLN A 163 13.63 -8.56 -0.08
CA GLN A 163 13.11 -7.21 -0.30
C GLN A 163 13.26 -6.33 0.94
N LEU A 164 13.21 -5.02 0.71
CA LEU A 164 13.03 -4.02 1.74
C LEU A 164 11.54 -3.70 1.91
N LYS A 165 10.97 -4.16 3.01
CA LYS A 165 9.61 -3.79 3.42
C LYS A 165 9.59 -2.40 4.01
N ILE A 166 8.62 -1.59 3.57
CA ILE A 166 8.33 -0.26 4.11
C ILE A 166 6.91 -0.29 4.70
N ALA A 167 6.78 -0.23 6.02
CA ALA A 167 5.50 -0.36 6.71
C ALA A 167 5.24 0.78 7.69
N VAL A 168 3.99 1.21 7.83
CA VAL A 168 3.61 2.19 8.85
C VAL A 168 3.36 1.47 10.16
N GLN A 169 3.96 1.96 11.24
CA GLN A 169 3.80 1.44 12.58
C GLN A 169 3.36 2.55 13.53
N THR A 170 2.51 2.18 14.48
CA THR A 170 1.99 3.10 15.50
C THR A 170 2.40 2.62 16.87
N PHE A 171 2.90 3.54 17.70
CA PHE A 171 3.16 3.32 19.11
C PHE A 171 2.16 4.16 19.90
N THR A 172 1.28 3.47 20.63
CA THR A 172 0.16 4.09 21.33
C THR A 172 0.44 4.07 22.84
N PRO A 173 0.23 5.18 23.56
CA PRO A 173 0.43 5.23 24.99
C PRO A 173 -0.60 4.34 25.71
N LEU A 174 -0.17 3.68 26.79
CA LEU A 174 -1.00 2.75 27.58
C LEU A 174 -2.29 3.41 28.07
N SER A 175 -2.23 4.66 28.50
CA SER A 175 -3.40 5.42 28.97
C SER A 175 -4.49 5.55 27.92
N ALA A 176 -4.16 5.53 26.62
CA ALA A 176 -5.14 5.56 25.55
C ALA A 176 -5.72 4.17 25.19
N LEU A 177 -5.17 3.10 25.75
CA LEU A 177 -5.56 1.70 25.50
C LEU A 177 -6.35 1.08 26.65
N LEU A 178 -6.51 1.80 27.76
CA LEU A 178 -7.30 1.34 28.90
C LEU A 178 -8.79 1.29 28.53
N ASN A 179 -9.48 0.25 29.03
CA ASN A 179 -10.93 0.15 28.98
C ASN A 179 -11.59 1.12 29.98
N GLN A 180 -12.92 1.09 30.07
CA GLN A 180 -13.67 1.95 30.99
C GLN A 180 -13.32 1.70 32.47
N ASP A 181 -12.88 0.49 32.80
CA ASP A 181 -12.48 0.06 34.14
C ASP A 181 -11.01 0.40 34.46
N GLY A 182 -10.29 1.06 33.55
CA GLY A 182 -8.87 1.43 33.72
C GLY A 182 -7.89 0.27 33.49
N GLU A 183 -8.34 -0.85 32.93
CA GLU A 183 -7.51 -2.02 32.66
C GLU A 183 -7.09 -2.15 31.19
N LEU A 184 -5.90 -2.71 30.97
CA LEU A 184 -5.46 -3.15 29.64
C LEU A 184 -6.19 -4.44 29.24
N PRO A 185 -6.72 -4.53 28.00
CA PRO A 185 -7.23 -5.79 27.45
C PRO A 185 -6.19 -6.92 27.56
N ALA A 186 -6.63 -8.13 27.89
CA ALA A 186 -5.75 -9.28 28.12
C ALA A 186 -4.73 -9.52 26.98
N ARG A 187 -5.18 -9.35 25.72
CA ARG A 187 -4.36 -9.48 24.50
C ARG A 187 -3.19 -8.48 24.43
N LEU A 188 -3.33 -7.31 25.04
CA LEU A 188 -2.30 -6.26 25.04
C LEU A 188 -1.31 -6.39 26.22
N ARG A 189 -1.68 -7.09 27.31
CA ARG A 189 -0.84 -7.23 28.52
C ARG A 189 0.51 -7.91 28.26
N ARG A 190 0.56 -8.81 27.27
CA ARG A 190 1.77 -9.58 26.92
C ARG A 190 2.66 -8.89 25.87
N LYS A 191 2.21 -7.78 25.29
CA LYS A 191 2.99 -7.07 24.26
C LYS A 191 4.22 -6.37 24.89
N PRO A 192 5.35 -6.30 24.16
CA PRO A 192 6.50 -5.53 24.62
C PRO A 192 6.13 -4.05 24.85
N ARG A 193 6.69 -3.50 25.93
CA ARG A 193 6.52 -2.10 26.32
C ARG A 193 7.67 -1.25 25.82
N TYR A 194 7.39 0.03 25.61
CA TYR A 194 8.34 1.01 25.08
C TYR A 194 8.26 2.31 25.88
N ARG A 195 9.40 2.94 26.12
CA ARG A 195 9.53 4.21 26.84
C ARG A 195 10.04 5.28 25.89
N LEU A 196 9.39 6.45 25.91
CA LEU A 196 9.82 7.62 25.17
C LEU A 196 10.79 8.41 26.04
N ASP A 197 12.03 8.56 25.59
CA ASP A 197 12.94 9.54 26.16
C ASP A 197 12.49 10.93 25.73
N ARG A 198 12.09 11.77 26.69
CA ARG A 198 11.59 13.12 26.44
C ARG A 198 12.69 14.08 26.01
N TYR A 199 13.95 13.79 26.28
CA TYR A 199 15.07 14.63 25.86
C TYR A 199 15.44 14.34 24.40
N SER A 200 15.80 13.09 24.10
CA SER A 200 16.15 12.70 22.73
C SER A 200 14.95 12.55 21.79
N GLN A 201 13.72 12.53 22.34
CA GLN A 201 12.48 12.21 21.61
C GLN A 201 12.50 10.81 20.96
N LEU A 202 13.38 9.92 21.45
CA LEU A 202 13.53 8.56 20.94
C LEU A 202 12.74 7.56 21.78
N LEU A 203 12.08 6.64 21.09
CA LEU A 203 11.39 5.52 21.72
C LEU A 203 12.35 4.33 21.82
N HIS A 204 12.51 3.78 23.02
CA HIS A 204 13.29 2.56 23.24
C HIS A 204 12.44 1.51 23.95
N LYS A 205 12.78 0.23 23.76
CA LYS A 205 12.10 -0.86 24.46
C LYS A 205 12.39 -0.78 25.96
N SER A 206 11.37 -0.98 26.80
CA SER A 206 11.50 -0.87 28.26
C SER A 206 10.47 -1.76 28.96
N LEU A 207 10.85 -2.42 30.07
CA LEU A 207 9.94 -3.22 30.90
C LEU A 207 8.80 -2.40 31.49
N GLU A 208 9.10 -1.15 31.82
CA GLU A 208 8.20 -0.18 32.45
C GLU A 208 7.84 0.93 31.47
N GLY A 209 7.84 0.62 30.17
CA GLY A 209 7.46 1.55 29.13
C GLY A 209 5.97 1.87 29.13
N ASP A 210 5.65 3.12 28.79
CA ASP A 210 4.28 3.64 28.73
C ASP A 210 3.64 3.51 27.35
N TYR A 211 4.28 2.83 26.41
CA TYR A 211 3.81 2.65 25.03
C TYR A 211 3.75 1.19 24.61
N LEU A 212 2.83 0.87 23.70
CA LEU A 212 2.75 -0.40 22.97
C LEU A 212 2.77 -0.16 21.47
N LYS A 213 3.45 -1.05 20.72
CA LYS A 213 3.40 -1.11 19.25
C LYS A 213 2.04 -1.68 18.81
N CYS A 214 1.03 -0.81 18.69
CA CYS A 214 -0.30 -1.14 18.18
C CYS A 214 -1.07 0.12 17.75
N SER A 215 -2.08 -0.07 16.91
CA SER A 215 -3.06 0.97 16.56
C SER A 215 -4.21 1.00 17.57
N LEU A 216 -4.97 2.10 17.61
CA LEU A 216 -6.19 2.19 18.43
C LEU A 216 -7.32 1.34 17.81
N PRO A 217 -8.13 0.62 18.60
CA PRO A 217 -9.15 -0.33 18.10
C PRO A 217 -10.24 0.25 17.20
N ARG A 218 -10.43 1.58 17.17
CA ARG A 218 -11.51 2.26 16.42
C ARG A 218 -11.03 3.32 15.44
N GLN A 219 -9.72 3.55 15.34
CA GLN A 219 -9.18 4.45 14.34
C GLN A 219 -8.59 3.61 13.21
N SER A 220 -8.91 3.99 11.97
CA SER A 220 -8.28 3.41 10.79
C SER A 220 -6.75 3.39 10.98
N ARG A 221 -6.10 2.29 10.56
CA ARG A 221 -4.64 2.16 10.56
C ARG A 221 -4.04 3.47 10.07
N GLN A 222 -3.14 4.04 10.86
CA GLN A 222 -2.53 5.32 10.52
C GLN A 222 -1.93 5.23 9.12
N ARG A 223 -2.35 6.12 8.22
CA ARG A 223 -1.81 6.19 6.87
C ARG A 223 -0.74 7.28 6.81
N ILE A 224 0.38 6.91 6.22
CA ILE A 224 1.41 7.81 5.72
C ILE A 224 1.40 7.60 4.21
N ALA A 225 1.31 8.70 3.46
CA ALA A 225 1.35 8.66 2.01
C ALA A 225 2.67 8.04 1.53
N MET A 226 2.59 7.30 0.43
CA MET A 226 3.79 6.85 -0.29
C MET A 226 4.66 8.05 -0.68
N LEU A 227 4.01 9.09 -1.21
CA LEU A 227 4.62 10.35 -1.60
C LEU A 227 3.72 11.52 -1.19
N ASP A 228 4.28 12.57 -0.60
CA ASP A 228 3.59 13.85 -0.41
C ASP A 228 4.53 15.01 -0.73
N LEU A 229 4.27 15.67 -1.85
CA LEU A 229 5.00 16.85 -2.34
C LEU A 229 4.09 18.08 -2.39
N GLY A 230 2.99 18.10 -1.61
CA GLY A 230 2.00 19.18 -1.64
C GLY A 230 2.61 20.57 -1.47
N LYS A 231 3.50 20.73 -0.47
CA LYS A 231 4.23 21.99 -0.23
C LYS A 231 5.57 22.08 -0.96
N GLN A 232 5.95 21.05 -1.72
CA GLN A 232 7.26 20.95 -2.39
C GLN A 232 8.43 21.24 -1.42
N SER A 233 8.36 20.69 -0.20
CA SER A 233 9.38 20.88 0.84
C SER A 233 10.18 19.59 1.02
N LEU A 234 11.44 19.72 1.40
CA LEU A 234 12.29 18.57 1.72
C LEU A 234 11.79 17.85 2.98
N SER A 235 11.35 18.60 3.99
CA SER A 235 10.88 18.00 5.26
C SER A 235 9.60 17.18 5.07
N ASP A 236 8.63 17.66 4.27
CA ASP A 236 7.40 16.88 4.01
C ASP A 236 7.73 15.61 3.22
N TYR A 237 8.67 15.69 2.27
CA TYR A 237 9.16 14.51 1.55
C TYR A 237 9.83 13.52 2.49
N GLN A 238 10.70 13.97 3.40
CA GLN A 238 11.35 13.11 4.40
C GLN A 238 10.35 12.53 5.42
N CYS A 239 9.11 13.02 5.47
CA CYS A 239 8.03 12.45 6.26
C CYS A 239 7.12 11.47 5.48
N CYS A 240 7.32 11.28 4.18
CA CYS A 240 6.59 10.28 3.39
C CYS A 240 7.36 8.96 3.30
N LYS A 241 6.70 7.86 2.92
CA LYS A 241 7.37 6.54 2.86
C LYS A 241 8.56 6.52 1.89
N LEU A 242 8.44 7.18 0.74
CA LEU A 242 9.52 7.24 -0.25
C LEU A 242 10.71 8.07 0.23
N GLY A 243 10.47 9.18 0.93
CA GLY A 243 11.56 9.97 1.50
C GLY A 243 12.25 9.29 2.67
N ILE A 244 11.52 8.57 3.52
CA ILE A 244 12.13 7.70 4.54
C ILE A 244 12.97 6.59 3.89
N PHE A 245 12.50 6.01 2.80
CA PHE A 245 13.29 5.02 2.06
C PHE A 245 14.60 5.62 1.52
N ALA A 246 14.54 6.82 0.93
CA ALA A 246 15.71 7.54 0.47
C ALA A 246 16.69 7.83 1.62
N LEU A 247 16.17 8.34 2.74
CA LEU A 247 16.95 8.61 3.95
C LEU A 247 17.61 7.34 4.50
N PHE A 248 16.88 6.22 4.52
CA PHE A 248 17.43 4.93 4.94
C PHE A 248 18.64 4.51 4.11
N LEU A 249 18.58 4.64 2.79
CA LEU A 249 19.72 4.29 1.92
C LEU A 249 20.91 5.23 2.15
N GLU A 250 20.67 6.52 2.34
CA GLU A 250 21.72 7.49 2.71
C GLU A 250 22.36 7.13 4.05
N ASP A 251 21.55 6.80 5.05
CA ASP A 251 22.00 6.45 6.38
C ASP A 251 22.80 5.13 6.39
N LEU A 252 22.37 4.15 5.61
CA LEU A 252 23.08 2.89 5.45
C LEU A 252 24.49 3.13 4.89
N GLN A 253 24.57 3.97 3.85
CA GLN A 253 25.84 4.36 3.25
C GLN A 253 26.71 5.12 4.26
N ARG A 254 26.16 6.04 5.06
CA ARG A 254 26.91 6.79 6.07
C ARG A 254 27.44 5.90 7.19
N ALA A 255 26.62 4.97 7.70
CA ALA A 255 26.96 4.13 8.85
C ALA A 255 27.97 3.01 8.51
N TYR A 256 27.88 2.50 7.28
CA TYR A 256 28.53 1.25 6.88
C TYR A 256 29.25 1.31 5.53
N ALA A 257 29.65 2.49 5.05
CA ALA A 257 30.41 2.63 3.81
C ALA A 257 31.53 1.57 3.70
N GLY A 258 31.44 0.71 2.68
CA GLY A 258 32.41 -0.36 2.44
C GLY A 258 32.33 -1.57 3.38
N ALA A 259 31.38 -1.63 4.32
CA ALA A 259 31.11 -2.79 5.18
C ALA A 259 29.80 -3.50 4.81
N LEU A 260 28.75 -2.75 4.46
CA LEU A 260 27.49 -3.26 3.95
C LEU A 260 27.04 -2.40 2.76
N SER A 261 26.71 -3.03 1.64
CA SER A 261 26.02 -2.37 0.53
C SER A 261 24.76 -3.14 0.12
N LEU A 262 23.75 -2.39 -0.34
CA LEU A 262 22.52 -2.93 -0.92
C LEU A 262 22.39 -2.41 -2.34
N GLU A 263 22.11 -3.33 -3.27
CA GLU A 263 21.75 -3.05 -4.65
C GLU A 263 20.30 -3.48 -4.86
N LEU A 264 19.48 -2.55 -5.34
CA LEU A 264 18.07 -2.79 -5.60
C LEU A 264 17.89 -3.26 -7.04
N GLN A 265 16.97 -4.21 -7.22
CA GLN A 265 16.61 -4.67 -8.56
C GLN A 265 15.90 -3.54 -9.32
N GLN A 266 16.27 -3.41 -10.59
CA GLN A 266 15.58 -2.55 -11.54
C GLN A 266 14.77 -3.43 -12.48
N ILE A 267 13.53 -3.03 -12.73
CA ILE A 267 12.72 -3.63 -13.79
C ILE A 267 12.95 -2.86 -15.09
N GLN A 268 13.04 -3.58 -16.18
CA GLN A 268 13.13 -3.01 -17.52
C GLN A 268 11.72 -2.92 -18.09
N VAL A 269 11.21 -1.70 -18.31
CA VAL A 269 9.89 -1.54 -18.91
C VAL A 269 10.00 -1.73 -20.41
N ASP A 270 9.56 -2.90 -20.87
CA ASP A 270 9.49 -3.26 -22.29
C ASP A 270 8.18 -2.73 -22.89
N GLU A 271 7.08 -2.79 -22.14
CA GLU A 271 5.76 -2.33 -22.56
C GLU A 271 5.09 -1.46 -21.49
N ARG A 272 4.43 -0.38 -21.93
CA ARG A 272 3.70 0.53 -21.06
C ARG A 272 2.35 0.93 -21.67
N TYR A 273 1.28 0.65 -20.95
CA TYR A 273 -0.06 1.14 -21.28
C TYR A 273 -0.44 2.34 -20.40
N GLN A 274 -0.61 3.50 -21.02
CA GLN A 274 -1.00 4.75 -20.37
C GLN A 274 -2.36 5.22 -20.90
N PRO A 275 -3.46 4.97 -20.17
CA PRO A 275 -4.78 5.42 -20.61
C PRO A 275 -4.89 6.94 -20.60
N THR A 276 -5.48 7.51 -21.65
CA THR A 276 -5.70 8.96 -21.75
C THR A 276 -7.02 9.36 -21.06
N PRO A 277 -7.17 10.64 -20.64
CA PRO A 277 -8.43 11.13 -20.10
C PRO A 277 -9.63 10.95 -21.05
N ALA A 278 -9.38 10.96 -22.37
CA ALA A 278 -10.41 10.73 -23.38
C ALA A 278 -10.92 9.28 -23.38
N VAL A 279 -10.02 8.30 -23.23
CA VAL A 279 -10.39 6.88 -23.08
C VAL A 279 -11.24 6.69 -21.83
N LEU A 280 -10.81 7.26 -20.70
CA LEU A 280 -11.55 7.20 -19.44
C LEU A 280 -12.96 7.79 -19.58
N LYS A 281 -13.08 8.98 -20.17
CA LYS A 281 -14.38 9.63 -20.38
C LYS A 281 -15.29 8.78 -21.26
N ARG A 282 -14.75 8.20 -22.34
CA ARG A 282 -15.51 7.35 -23.27
C ARG A 282 -16.02 6.09 -22.59
N GLU A 283 -15.20 5.43 -21.77
CA GLU A 283 -15.58 4.20 -21.08
C GLU A 283 -16.75 4.44 -20.11
N TYR A 284 -16.66 5.46 -19.26
CA TYR A 284 -17.74 5.78 -18.32
C TYR A 284 -19.03 6.26 -19.03
N ALA A 285 -18.91 6.94 -20.16
CA ALA A 285 -20.08 7.29 -20.97
C ALA A 285 -20.77 6.04 -21.55
N LYS A 286 -20.02 5.00 -21.92
CA LYS A 286 -20.59 3.72 -22.37
C LYS A 286 -21.31 2.98 -21.25
N ILE A 287 -20.78 3.03 -20.02
CA ILE A 287 -21.47 2.44 -18.85
C ILE A 287 -22.85 3.08 -18.68
N ASP A 288 -22.92 4.41 -18.77
CA ASP A 288 -24.20 5.13 -18.69
C ASP A 288 -25.15 4.79 -19.84
N GLU A 289 -24.62 4.64 -21.05
CA GLU A 289 -25.39 4.21 -22.23
C GLU A 289 -26.01 2.84 -22.01
N ILE A 290 -25.21 1.84 -21.62
CA ILE A 290 -25.68 0.48 -21.37
C ILE A 290 -26.74 0.45 -20.27
N LEU A 291 -26.49 1.12 -19.14
CA LEU A 291 -27.41 1.08 -18.00
C LEU A 291 -28.72 1.82 -18.26
N ARG A 292 -28.77 2.76 -19.21
CA ARG A 292 -30.02 3.45 -19.58
C ARG A 292 -31.02 2.53 -20.31
N ASP A 293 -30.55 1.43 -20.87
CA ASP A 293 -31.43 0.41 -21.47
C ASP A 293 -32.15 -0.46 -20.42
N TRP A 294 -31.82 -0.29 -19.13
CA TRP A 294 -32.37 -1.06 -18.02
C TRP A 294 -33.16 -0.18 -17.05
N PRO A 295 -34.31 -0.65 -16.52
CA PRO A 295 -35.02 0.09 -15.47
C PRO A 295 -34.13 0.28 -14.24
N LEU A 296 -34.04 1.52 -13.74
CA LEU A 296 -33.27 1.87 -12.55
C LEU A 296 -34.20 2.38 -11.45
N TYR A 297 -34.18 1.72 -10.30
CA TYR A 297 -35.02 2.05 -9.14
C TYR A 297 -34.19 2.46 -7.93
N ILE A 298 -34.77 3.30 -7.06
CA ILE A 298 -34.23 3.62 -5.74
C ILE A 298 -35.06 2.92 -4.67
N ILE A 299 -34.39 2.25 -3.73
CA ILE A 299 -34.99 1.70 -2.52
C ILE A 299 -34.39 2.44 -1.34
N ASP A 300 -35.23 3.10 -0.56
CA ASP A 300 -34.81 3.91 0.59
C ASP A 300 -35.28 3.23 1.88
N THR A 301 -34.34 2.62 2.60
CA THR A 301 -34.65 1.92 3.87
C THR A 301 -34.65 2.86 5.08
N LEU A 302 -34.24 4.11 4.90
CA LEU A 302 -34.07 5.09 5.97
C LEU A 302 -35.21 6.12 6.02
N GLY A 303 -35.99 6.26 4.96
CA GLY A 303 -37.01 7.32 4.86
C GLY A 303 -36.37 8.70 4.76
N THR A 304 -35.41 8.85 3.85
CA THR A 304 -34.59 10.04 3.60
C THR A 304 -34.99 10.73 2.27
N PRO A 305 -36.16 11.40 2.22
CA PRO A 305 -36.71 11.93 0.97
C PRO A 305 -35.79 12.95 0.29
N ASP A 306 -35.05 13.75 1.06
CA ASP A 306 -34.11 14.76 0.52
C ASP A 306 -32.92 14.08 -0.17
N THR A 307 -32.38 13.01 0.42
CA THR A 307 -31.30 12.21 -0.20
C THR A 307 -31.78 11.54 -1.48
N VAL A 308 -33.00 10.99 -1.48
CA VAL A 308 -33.61 10.40 -2.67
C VAL A 308 -33.81 11.46 -3.77
N ALA A 309 -34.25 12.67 -3.40
CA ALA A 309 -34.43 13.77 -4.35
C ALA A 309 -33.11 14.19 -5.00
N ALA A 310 -32.05 14.39 -4.20
CA ALA A 310 -30.73 14.75 -4.71
C ALA A 310 -30.13 13.66 -5.62
N LEU A 311 -30.28 12.38 -5.25
CA LEU A 311 -29.83 11.26 -6.09
C LEU A 311 -30.62 11.18 -7.41
N ARG A 312 -31.94 11.39 -7.35
CA ARG A 312 -32.80 11.41 -8.53
C ARG A 312 -32.39 12.53 -9.48
N GLU A 313 -32.16 13.74 -8.97
CA GLU A 313 -31.71 14.88 -9.77
C GLU A 313 -30.37 14.59 -10.45
N ALA A 314 -29.37 14.12 -9.70
CA ALA A 314 -28.04 13.81 -10.23
C ALA A 314 -28.06 12.75 -11.34
N LEU A 315 -28.95 11.75 -11.23
CA LEU A 315 -29.13 10.72 -12.26
C LEU A 315 -29.96 11.19 -13.46
N GLN A 316 -30.97 12.04 -13.25
CA GLN A 316 -31.75 12.64 -14.33
C GLN A 316 -30.87 13.51 -15.24
N VAL A 317 -29.91 14.25 -14.68
CA VAL A 317 -28.90 15.01 -15.45
C VAL A 317 -28.09 14.09 -16.38
N ARG A 318 -27.90 12.81 -16.01
CA ARG A 318 -27.22 11.79 -16.83
C ARG A 318 -28.17 11.01 -17.75
N GLY A 319 -29.46 11.38 -17.80
CA GLY A 319 -30.45 10.78 -18.69
C GLY A 319 -31.10 9.50 -18.18
N PHE A 320 -31.00 9.20 -16.87
CA PHE A 320 -31.72 8.07 -16.27
C PHE A 320 -33.14 8.47 -15.85
N ALA A 321 -34.10 7.59 -16.11
CA ALA A 321 -35.45 7.68 -15.56
C ALA A 321 -35.54 6.83 -14.29
N LEU A 322 -35.95 7.44 -13.18
CA LEU A 322 -35.98 6.75 -11.88
C LEU A 322 -37.36 6.80 -11.23
N GLN A 323 -37.71 5.69 -10.60
CA GLN A 323 -38.83 5.57 -9.69
C GLN A 323 -38.34 5.04 -8.35
N GLN A 324 -38.98 5.46 -7.26
CA GLN A 324 -38.77 4.88 -5.95
C GLN A 324 -39.70 3.68 -5.78
N VAL A 325 -39.18 2.59 -5.22
CA VAL A 325 -39.93 1.36 -4.94
C VAL A 325 -39.56 0.83 -3.56
N ASP A 326 -40.48 0.10 -2.93
CA ASP A 326 -40.24 -0.48 -1.60
C ASP A 326 -39.53 -1.84 -1.69
N THR A 327 -39.63 -2.53 -2.83
CA THR A 327 -39.07 -3.87 -3.04
C THR A 327 -38.42 -4.01 -4.41
N PRO A 328 -37.37 -4.84 -4.55
CA PRO A 328 -36.72 -5.09 -5.83
C PRO A 328 -37.71 -5.59 -6.91
N LYS A 329 -37.53 -5.10 -8.14
CA LYS A 329 -38.28 -5.51 -9.32
C LYS A 329 -37.45 -6.47 -10.18
N PRO A 330 -38.04 -7.57 -10.68
CA PRO A 330 -37.34 -8.48 -11.59
C PRO A 330 -36.81 -7.78 -12.84
N GLY A 331 -35.61 -8.16 -13.30
CA GLY A 331 -35.02 -7.62 -14.53
C GLY A 331 -34.61 -6.15 -14.48
N ALA A 332 -34.46 -5.57 -13.27
CA ALA A 332 -34.12 -4.17 -13.08
C ALA A 332 -32.86 -3.98 -12.21
N CYS A 333 -32.27 -2.79 -12.29
CA CYS A 333 -31.17 -2.33 -11.44
C CYS A 333 -31.70 -1.51 -10.27
N HIS A 334 -31.07 -1.64 -9.10
CA HIS A 334 -31.53 -0.98 -7.87
C HIS A 334 -30.39 -0.31 -7.12
N LEU A 335 -30.58 0.96 -6.78
CA LEU A 335 -29.77 1.66 -5.79
C LEU A 335 -30.46 1.57 -4.44
N LEU A 336 -29.76 1.00 -3.46
CA LEU A 336 -30.29 0.80 -2.11
C LEU A 336 -29.61 1.78 -1.14
N ILE A 337 -30.39 2.60 -0.45
CA ILE A 337 -29.91 3.49 0.62
C ILE A 337 -30.07 2.79 1.97
N VAL A 338 -28.95 2.62 2.69
CA VAL A 338 -28.86 1.88 3.96
C VAL A 338 -27.97 2.60 4.97
N PRO A 339 -28.09 2.28 6.28
CA PRO A 339 -27.10 2.70 7.27
C PRO A 339 -25.70 2.13 6.97
N PRO A 340 -24.65 2.71 7.55
CA PRO A 340 -23.31 2.12 7.54
C PRO A 340 -23.30 0.70 8.12
N ALA A 341 -22.58 -0.21 7.48
CA ALA A 341 -22.52 -1.63 7.85
C ALA A 341 -21.98 -1.83 9.28
N GLU A 342 -21.14 -0.91 9.75
CA GLU A 342 -20.58 -0.88 11.10
C GLU A 342 -21.66 -0.84 12.20
N ARG A 343 -22.87 -0.35 11.87
CA ARG A 343 -24.02 -0.33 12.78
C ARG A 343 -24.53 -1.74 13.11
N PHE A 344 -24.27 -2.71 12.25
CA PHE A 344 -24.82 -4.07 12.32
C PHE A 344 -23.77 -5.14 12.64
N GLU A 345 -22.53 -4.75 13.00
CA GLU A 345 -21.48 -5.73 13.32
C GLU A 345 -21.88 -6.71 14.44
N ALA A 346 -22.63 -6.25 15.44
CA ALA A 346 -23.09 -7.08 16.55
C ALA A 346 -24.37 -7.89 16.24
N GLU A 347 -25.15 -7.46 15.25
CA GLU A 347 -26.44 -8.07 14.88
C GLU A 347 -26.58 -8.05 13.33
N PRO A 348 -25.77 -8.85 12.59
CA PRO A 348 -25.68 -8.74 11.14
C PRO A 348 -26.99 -9.10 10.41
N GLU A 349 -27.86 -9.90 11.02
CA GLU A 349 -29.19 -10.24 10.53
C GLU A 349 -30.15 -9.05 10.44
N ARG A 350 -29.84 -7.94 11.13
CA ARG A 350 -30.60 -6.69 11.05
C ARG A 350 -30.16 -5.78 9.90
N ASP A 351 -29.10 -6.12 9.18
CA ASP A 351 -28.64 -5.36 8.01
C ASP A 351 -29.72 -5.42 6.88
N PRO A 352 -30.32 -4.29 6.50
CA PRO A 352 -31.36 -4.26 5.47
C PRO A 352 -30.87 -4.77 4.11
N TYR A 353 -29.59 -4.56 3.77
CA TYR A 353 -29.03 -5.08 2.52
C TYR A 353 -29.02 -6.62 2.52
N ARG A 354 -28.61 -7.23 3.63
CA ARG A 354 -28.63 -8.69 3.79
C ARG A 354 -30.05 -9.24 3.74
N GLN A 355 -31.01 -8.59 4.40
CA GLN A 355 -32.42 -9.01 4.40
C GLN A 355 -33.03 -9.00 3.00
N ILE A 356 -32.79 -7.94 2.22
CA ILE A 356 -33.26 -7.86 0.84
C ILE A 356 -32.60 -8.94 -0.02
N LYS A 357 -31.29 -9.15 0.11
CA LYS A 357 -30.57 -10.18 -0.64
C LYS A 357 -30.99 -11.61 -0.30
N ARG A 358 -31.43 -11.89 0.94
CA ARG A 358 -32.01 -13.18 1.33
C ARG A 358 -33.33 -13.47 0.60
N THR A 359 -34.17 -12.46 0.44
CA THR A 359 -35.50 -12.62 -0.22
C THR A 359 -35.44 -12.47 -1.73
N HIS A 360 -34.42 -11.79 -2.26
CA HIS A 360 -34.25 -11.47 -3.67
C HIS A 360 -32.79 -11.70 -4.11
N ALA A 361 -32.33 -12.96 -4.07
CA ALA A 361 -30.94 -13.33 -4.34
C ALA A 361 -30.43 -12.79 -5.70
N ASP A 362 -31.26 -12.93 -6.74
CA ASP A 362 -30.95 -12.57 -8.14
C ASP A 362 -31.14 -11.09 -8.48
N ALA A 363 -31.57 -10.26 -7.52
CA ALA A 363 -31.79 -8.83 -7.77
C ALA A 363 -30.45 -8.09 -7.93
N VAL A 364 -30.33 -7.27 -8.98
CA VAL A 364 -29.17 -6.42 -9.22
C VAL A 364 -29.29 -5.19 -8.30
N ILE A 365 -28.54 -5.20 -7.20
CA ILE A 365 -28.60 -4.17 -6.14
C ILE A 365 -27.20 -3.66 -5.83
N GLN A 366 -27.04 -2.33 -5.80
CA GLN A 366 -25.87 -1.65 -5.26
C GLN A 366 -26.27 -0.78 -4.07
N ALA A 367 -25.71 -1.10 -2.89
CA ALA A 367 -25.96 -0.37 -1.66
C ALA A 367 -25.06 0.87 -1.51
N CYS A 368 -25.58 1.91 -0.85
CA CYS A 368 -24.90 3.14 -0.53
C CYS A 368 -25.44 3.73 0.79
N THR A 369 -24.65 4.58 1.44
CA THR A 369 -25.06 5.27 2.67
C THR A 369 -25.27 6.76 2.40
N VAL A 370 -26.09 7.41 3.23
CA VAL A 370 -26.39 8.85 3.10
C VAL A 370 -25.12 9.68 3.16
N GLU A 371 -24.22 9.38 4.09
CA GLU A 371 -22.98 10.13 4.32
C GLU A 371 -22.00 10.00 3.14
N LYS A 372 -22.09 8.91 2.37
CA LYS A 372 -21.30 8.73 1.15
C LYS A 372 -21.92 9.50 -0.01
N LEU A 373 -23.24 9.48 -0.15
CA LEU A 373 -23.95 10.19 -1.21
C LEU A 373 -23.83 11.71 -1.04
N LEU A 374 -24.08 12.20 0.17
CA LEU A 374 -24.10 13.60 0.58
C LEU A 374 -23.10 13.79 1.73
N PRO A 375 -21.81 14.02 1.42
CA PRO A 375 -20.80 14.29 2.45
C PRO A 375 -21.17 15.52 3.29
N GLU A 376 -20.71 15.55 4.54
CA GLU A 376 -21.02 16.63 5.49
C GLU A 376 -20.73 18.03 4.89
N GLY A 377 -21.75 18.89 4.91
CA GLY A 377 -21.68 20.24 4.33
C GLY A 377 -21.92 20.32 2.81
N GLN A 378 -22.41 19.24 2.18
CA GLN A 378 -22.80 19.21 0.77
C GLN A 378 -24.26 18.78 0.59
N ASP A 379 -24.99 19.52 -0.23
CA ASP A 379 -26.40 19.22 -0.58
C ASP A 379 -26.53 18.46 -1.91
N GLU A 380 -25.43 18.33 -2.67
CA GLU A 380 -25.39 17.67 -3.97
C GLU A 380 -24.69 16.31 -3.90
N VAL A 381 -25.17 15.36 -4.70
CA VAL A 381 -24.55 14.02 -4.79
C VAL A 381 -23.20 14.09 -5.47
N SER A 382 -22.19 13.49 -4.84
CA SER A 382 -20.84 13.41 -5.41
C SER A 382 -20.83 12.64 -6.75
N PRO A 383 -20.37 13.27 -7.86
CA PRO A 383 -20.26 12.59 -9.16
C PRO A 383 -19.35 11.36 -9.11
N HIS A 384 -18.32 11.40 -8.25
CA HIS A 384 -17.40 10.29 -8.03
C HIS A 384 -18.11 9.07 -7.44
N VAL A 385 -19.00 9.29 -6.46
CA VAL A 385 -19.76 8.22 -5.82
C VAL A 385 -20.77 7.66 -6.81
N LEU A 386 -21.42 8.52 -7.59
CA LEU A 386 -22.37 8.10 -8.61
C LEU A 386 -21.74 7.16 -9.66
N ASP A 387 -20.56 7.53 -10.17
CA ASP A 387 -19.80 6.68 -11.10
C ASP A 387 -19.46 5.30 -10.51
N VAL A 388 -19.15 5.25 -9.20
CA VAL A 388 -18.90 3.97 -8.50
C VAL A 388 -20.18 3.15 -8.40
N LEU A 389 -21.32 3.77 -8.10
CA LEU A 389 -22.58 3.04 -8.01
C LEU A 389 -22.97 2.42 -9.35
N LEU A 390 -22.89 3.19 -10.43
CA LEU A 390 -23.24 2.74 -11.77
C LEU A 390 -22.31 1.62 -12.27
N LYS A 391 -20.99 1.75 -12.10
CA LYS A 391 -20.07 0.69 -12.55
C LYS A 391 -20.26 -0.63 -11.79
N GLU A 392 -20.56 -0.57 -10.49
CA GLU A 392 -20.83 -1.79 -9.70
C GLU A 392 -22.18 -2.43 -10.08
N LEU A 393 -23.18 -1.62 -10.44
CA LEU A 393 -24.42 -2.12 -11.03
C LEU A 393 -24.17 -2.86 -12.35
N LEU A 394 -23.31 -2.32 -13.22
CA LEU A 394 -22.96 -2.98 -14.49
C LEU A 394 -22.38 -4.39 -14.25
N PHE A 395 -21.41 -4.55 -13.34
CA PHE A 395 -20.83 -5.87 -13.06
C PHE A 395 -21.89 -6.89 -12.58
N LYS A 396 -22.77 -6.45 -11.69
CA LYS A 396 -23.85 -7.29 -11.15
C LYS A 396 -24.88 -7.64 -12.21
N LEU A 397 -25.17 -6.71 -13.12
CA LEU A 397 -26.05 -6.92 -14.26
C LEU A 397 -25.43 -7.92 -15.25
N GLU A 398 -24.15 -7.75 -15.63
CA GLU A 398 -23.45 -8.67 -16.54
C GLU A 398 -23.42 -10.10 -16.00
N LEU A 399 -23.20 -10.27 -14.68
CA LEU A 399 -23.30 -11.55 -14.00
C LEU A 399 -24.71 -12.14 -14.06
N GLN A 400 -25.74 -11.35 -13.75
CA GLN A 400 -27.13 -11.79 -13.82
C GLN A 400 -27.53 -12.20 -15.25
N GLN A 401 -27.08 -11.44 -16.26
CA GLN A 401 -27.35 -11.72 -17.66
C GLN A 401 -26.47 -12.85 -18.22
N GLY A 402 -25.45 -13.28 -17.47
CA GLY A 402 -24.49 -14.30 -17.89
C GLY A 402 -23.72 -13.90 -19.16
N ARG A 403 -23.46 -12.60 -19.38
CA ARG A 403 -22.68 -12.11 -20.53
C ARG A 403 -22.08 -10.74 -20.25
N GLN A 404 -20.98 -10.43 -20.94
CA GLN A 404 -20.45 -9.07 -20.98
C GLN A 404 -21.41 -8.18 -21.80
N LEU A 405 -21.71 -7.01 -21.26
CA LEU A 405 -22.50 -5.96 -21.92
C LEU A 405 -21.59 -4.84 -22.43
N LEU A 406 -20.46 -4.62 -21.76
CA LEU A 406 -19.46 -3.66 -22.21
C LEU A 406 -18.47 -4.31 -23.19
N ASP A 407 -18.61 -3.97 -24.47
CA ASP A 407 -17.72 -4.46 -25.53
C ASP A 407 -16.30 -3.89 -25.45
N GLY A 408 -15.33 -4.67 -25.94
CA GLY A 408 -13.92 -4.26 -26.10
C GLY A 408 -12.94 -5.09 -25.28
N TYR A 409 -13.43 -6.02 -24.45
CA TYR A 409 -12.63 -6.84 -23.54
C TYR A 409 -12.97 -8.34 -23.69
N PRO A 410 -12.71 -8.93 -24.87
CA PRO A 410 -13.11 -10.32 -25.15
C PRO A 410 -12.37 -11.29 -24.23
N ILE A 411 -13.12 -12.20 -23.61
CA ILE A 411 -12.55 -13.29 -22.82
C ILE A 411 -12.10 -14.39 -23.80
N PRO A 412 -10.88 -14.94 -23.67
CA PRO A 412 -10.42 -16.00 -24.56
C PRO A 412 -11.32 -17.24 -24.45
N PRO A 413 -11.76 -17.85 -25.57
CA PRO A 413 -12.75 -18.93 -25.55
C PRO A 413 -12.34 -20.20 -24.78
N ASP A 414 -11.04 -20.47 -24.68
CA ASP A 414 -10.49 -21.64 -23.96
C ASP A 414 -9.87 -21.26 -22.60
N ALA A 415 -9.98 -20.00 -22.16
CA ALA A 415 -9.40 -19.60 -20.89
C ALA A 415 -10.34 -19.91 -19.72
N LEU A 416 -9.84 -20.70 -18.77
CA LEU A 416 -10.43 -20.95 -17.47
C LEU A 416 -9.77 -20.06 -16.41
N PHE A 417 -10.51 -19.10 -15.88
CA PHE A 417 -10.08 -18.24 -14.78
C PHE A 417 -10.41 -18.91 -13.46
N VAL A 418 -9.44 -19.03 -12.56
CA VAL A 418 -9.59 -19.72 -11.27
C VAL A 418 -9.18 -18.78 -10.13
N LEU A 419 -10.09 -18.56 -9.20
CA LEU A 419 -9.89 -17.75 -8.00
C LEU A 419 -10.11 -18.60 -6.75
N PRO A 420 -9.07 -18.85 -5.93
CA PRO A 420 -9.27 -19.40 -4.60
C PRO A 420 -10.08 -18.44 -3.73
N TRP A 421 -11.08 -18.96 -3.02
CA TRP A 421 -11.97 -18.20 -2.17
C TRP A 421 -12.00 -18.80 -0.76
N ARG A 422 -11.65 -17.99 0.23
CA ARG A 422 -11.75 -18.35 1.65
C ARG A 422 -13.07 -17.83 2.20
N LEU A 423 -13.92 -18.74 2.65
CA LEU A 423 -15.10 -18.37 3.44
C LEU A 423 -14.64 -17.96 4.84
N ARG A 424 -14.99 -16.75 5.26
CA ARG A 424 -14.72 -16.29 6.63
C ARG A 424 -15.66 -17.00 7.61
N ARG A 425 -15.12 -17.64 8.65
CA ARG A 425 -15.89 -18.12 9.80
C ARG A 425 -15.73 -17.15 10.96
N GLU A 426 -16.76 -16.97 11.79
CA GLU A 426 -16.69 -16.10 12.99
C GLU A 426 -15.55 -16.53 13.94
N GLU A 427 -15.23 -17.82 14.00
CA GLU A 427 -14.12 -18.38 14.77
C GLU A 427 -12.72 -18.00 14.21
N ASP A 428 -12.60 -17.65 12.93
CA ASP A 428 -11.33 -17.27 12.31
C ASP A 428 -10.81 -15.91 12.84
N GLU A 429 -11.69 -15.00 13.29
CA GLU A 429 -11.30 -13.70 13.83
C GLU A 429 -10.65 -13.79 15.23
N GLU A 430 -11.00 -14.85 15.98
CA GLU A 430 -10.42 -15.14 17.29
C GLU A 430 -9.09 -15.91 17.19
N GLU A 431 -8.95 -16.80 16.20
CA GLU A 431 -7.74 -17.62 16.01
C GLU A 431 -6.63 -16.92 15.18
N GLU A 432 -6.94 -15.97 14.28
CA GLU A 432 -5.93 -15.22 13.50
C GLU A 432 -4.99 -14.36 14.37
N GLN A 433 -5.27 -14.22 15.67
CA GLN A 433 -4.46 -13.43 16.62
C GLN A 433 -3.62 -14.28 17.59
N ASP A 434 -3.77 -15.61 17.58
CA ASP A 434 -2.90 -16.54 18.31
C ASP A 434 -1.91 -17.16 17.31
N GLU A 435 -0.67 -16.68 17.31
CA GLU A 435 0.43 -17.22 16.49
C GLU A 435 0.65 -18.71 16.81
N GLY A 436 -0.05 -19.63 16.13
CA GLY A 436 0.23 -21.05 16.30
C GLY A 436 -0.73 -22.10 15.75
N GLN A 437 -1.96 -21.77 15.36
CA GLN A 437 -2.89 -22.75 14.78
C GLN A 437 -3.70 -22.15 13.63
N GLU A 438 -3.12 -22.12 12.44
CA GLU A 438 -3.91 -21.98 11.22
C GLU A 438 -4.57 -23.35 10.95
N ARG A 439 -5.83 -23.51 11.36
CA ARG A 439 -6.68 -24.48 10.66
C ARG A 439 -6.84 -23.95 9.23
N PRO A 440 -6.59 -24.76 8.18
CA PRO A 440 -6.95 -24.33 6.84
C PRO A 440 -8.47 -24.19 6.82
N ALA A 441 -8.97 -22.96 6.76
CA ALA A 441 -10.35 -22.71 6.39
C ALA A 441 -10.62 -23.48 5.09
N ALA A 442 -11.83 -24.03 4.93
CA ALA A 442 -12.19 -24.75 3.72
C ALA A 442 -12.08 -23.78 2.52
N ASN A 443 -11.01 -23.94 1.75
CA ASN A 443 -10.81 -23.16 0.53
C ASN A 443 -11.71 -23.72 -0.55
N LEU A 444 -12.55 -22.87 -1.14
CA LEU A 444 -13.28 -23.18 -2.34
C LEU A 444 -12.55 -22.57 -3.54
N PHE A 445 -12.87 -23.02 -4.74
CA PHE A 445 -12.40 -22.40 -5.97
C PHE A 445 -13.59 -21.90 -6.77
N LEU A 446 -13.54 -20.62 -7.14
CA LEU A 446 -14.49 -20.03 -8.06
C LEU A 446 -13.84 -20.02 -9.43
N THR A 447 -14.56 -20.51 -10.43
CA THR A 447 -14.05 -20.60 -11.80
C THR A 447 -14.95 -19.87 -12.77
N LEU A 448 -14.37 -19.23 -13.79
CA LEU A 448 -15.10 -18.55 -14.85
C LEU A 448 -14.51 -18.94 -16.20
N GLU A 449 -15.39 -19.25 -17.16
CA GLU A 449 -15.05 -19.41 -18.57
C GLU A 449 -16.16 -18.80 -19.44
N GLN A 450 -15.84 -18.50 -20.71
CA GLN A 450 -16.84 -18.03 -21.67
C GLN A 450 -17.14 -19.13 -22.70
N ARG A 451 -18.39 -19.60 -22.75
CA ARG A 451 -18.87 -20.59 -23.74
C ARG A 451 -20.11 -20.06 -24.45
N ASP A 452 -20.11 -20.11 -25.77
CA ASP A 452 -21.19 -19.63 -26.63
C ASP A 452 -21.59 -18.17 -26.34
N GLY A 453 -20.59 -17.33 -26.05
CA GLY A 453 -20.78 -15.91 -25.69
C GLY A 453 -21.33 -15.68 -24.28
N ARG A 454 -21.58 -16.73 -23.49
CA ARG A 454 -22.06 -16.63 -22.11
C ARG A 454 -20.95 -16.88 -21.10
N LEU A 455 -21.03 -16.16 -19.98
CA LEU A 455 -20.20 -16.35 -18.80
C LEU A 455 -20.75 -17.55 -18.01
N HIS A 456 -19.90 -18.53 -17.78
CA HIS A 456 -20.21 -19.69 -16.93
C HIS A 456 -19.35 -19.57 -15.67
N VAL A 457 -20.00 -19.51 -14.51
CA VAL A 457 -19.31 -19.45 -13.22
C VAL A 457 -19.64 -20.70 -12.42
N GLU A 458 -18.61 -21.39 -11.93
CA GLU A 458 -18.77 -22.59 -11.12
C GLU A 458 -18.03 -22.46 -9.78
N ARG A 459 -18.59 -23.09 -8.74
CA ARG A 459 -17.93 -23.31 -7.45
C ARG A 459 -17.44 -24.76 -7.41
N LEU A 460 -16.15 -24.93 -7.15
CA LEU A 460 -15.50 -26.23 -7.06
C LEU A 460 -14.84 -26.40 -5.69
N GLU A 461 -14.99 -27.59 -5.12
CA GLU A 461 -14.16 -28.03 -3.99
C GLU A 461 -12.71 -28.28 -4.47
N PRO A 462 -11.70 -28.26 -3.58
CA PRO A 462 -10.31 -28.41 -3.97
C PRO A 462 -10.02 -29.60 -4.87
N GLU A 463 -10.54 -30.79 -4.55
CA GLU A 463 -10.31 -32.01 -5.33
C GLU A 463 -10.94 -31.93 -6.73
N ALA A 464 -12.13 -31.33 -6.84
CA ALA A 464 -12.81 -31.14 -8.12
C ALA A 464 -12.11 -30.10 -9.00
N CYS A 465 -11.62 -29.01 -8.38
CA CYS A 465 -10.79 -28.02 -9.06
C CYS A 465 -9.49 -28.65 -9.55
N LEU A 466 -8.81 -29.40 -8.67
CA LEU A 466 -7.60 -30.14 -9.05
C LEU A 466 -7.89 -31.13 -10.18
N ALA A 467 -8.97 -31.91 -10.15
CA ALA A 467 -9.32 -32.83 -11.23
C ALA A 467 -9.54 -32.11 -12.59
N ARG A 468 -10.07 -30.88 -12.58
CA ARG A 468 -10.26 -30.08 -13.80
C ARG A 468 -8.95 -29.48 -14.33
N VAL A 469 -7.98 -29.33 -13.44
CA VAL A 469 -6.64 -28.78 -13.70
C VAL A 469 -5.56 -29.89 -13.74
N ASP A 470 -5.91 -31.15 -13.48
CA ASP A 470 -5.00 -32.29 -13.25
C ASP A 470 -4.23 -32.74 -14.50
N ALA A 471 -4.53 -32.17 -15.67
CA ALA A 471 -3.68 -32.28 -16.85
C ALA A 471 -2.35 -31.49 -16.71
N LEU A 472 -2.22 -30.61 -15.71
CA LEU A 472 -1.01 -29.84 -15.43
C LEU A 472 0.05 -30.67 -14.66
N ASP A 473 0.77 -31.59 -15.29
CA ASP A 473 1.97 -32.19 -14.67
C ASP A 473 3.13 -31.16 -14.61
N THR A 474 3.00 -30.17 -13.73
CA THR A 474 3.94 -29.05 -13.62
C THR A 474 4.32 -28.80 -12.17
N SER A 475 5.49 -28.19 -11.97
CA SER A 475 5.97 -27.74 -10.66
C SER A 475 5.01 -26.74 -9.98
N LEU A 476 4.14 -26.08 -10.75
CA LEU A 476 3.05 -25.22 -10.26
C LEU A 476 2.00 -25.98 -9.46
N LEU A 477 1.48 -27.12 -9.93
CA LEU A 477 0.48 -27.90 -9.18
C LEU A 477 1.04 -28.39 -7.84
N ARG A 478 2.32 -28.82 -7.81
CA ARG A 478 2.98 -29.19 -6.54
C ARG A 478 3.06 -28.01 -5.57
N ARG A 479 3.26 -26.79 -6.09
CA ARG A 479 3.24 -25.56 -5.29
C ARG A 479 1.83 -25.20 -4.85
N LEU A 480 0.82 -25.22 -5.72
CA LEU A 480 -0.59 -24.97 -5.36
C LEU A 480 -1.12 -25.96 -4.30
N ARG A 481 -0.65 -27.21 -4.32
CA ARG A 481 -0.93 -28.24 -3.30
C ARG A 481 -0.17 -28.00 -1.97
N SER A 482 0.82 -27.09 -1.95
CA SER A 482 1.48 -26.70 -0.71
C SER A 482 0.50 -25.94 0.18
N PRO A 483 0.42 -26.26 1.49
CA PRO A 483 -0.39 -25.50 2.44
C PRO A 483 -0.13 -23.99 2.36
N TYR A 484 1.12 -23.60 2.09
CA TYR A 484 1.53 -22.22 1.98
C TYR A 484 0.92 -21.46 0.80
N TRP A 485 0.82 -22.10 -0.36
CA TRP A 485 0.22 -21.50 -1.55
C TRP A 485 -1.30 -21.60 -1.53
N ALA A 486 -1.84 -22.66 -0.94
CA ALA A 486 -3.27 -22.77 -0.67
C ALA A 486 -3.75 -21.63 0.24
N GLN A 487 -2.94 -21.18 1.20
CA GLN A 487 -3.23 -20.00 2.02
C GLN A 487 -3.07 -18.66 1.28
N ALA A 488 -2.28 -18.63 0.20
CA ALA A 488 -1.92 -17.39 -0.50
C ALA A 488 -2.99 -16.88 -1.48
N ASN A 489 -4.09 -17.62 -1.69
CA ASN A 489 -5.23 -17.25 -2.54
C ASN A 489 -4.84 -16.72 -3.93
N ILE A 490 -3.93 -17.41 -4.61
CA ILE A 490 -3.31 -16.95 -5.85
C ILE A 490 -4.27 -17.14 -7.04
N PRO A 491 -4.66 -16.06 -7.76
CA PRO A 491 -5.47 -16.17 -8.96
C PRO A 491 -4.65 -16.72 -10.13
N LEU A 492 -5.27 -17.54 -10.98
CA LEU A 492 -4.63 -18.10 -12.17
C LEU A 492 -5.57 -18.19 -13.37
N VAL A 493 -4.99 -18.27 -14.57
CA VAL A 493 -5.65 -18.63 -15.83
C VAL A 493 -5.04 -19.93 -16.33
N TYR A 494 -5.88 -20.82 -16.83
CA TYR A 494 -5.51 -22.10 -17.41
C TYR A 494 -6.16 -22.24 -18.80
N TRP A 495 -5.41 -22.71 -19.79
CA TRP A 495 -5.92 -23.00 -21.14
C TRP A 495 -5.89 -24.52 -21.37
N PRO A 496 -7.03 -25.23 -21.24
CA PRO A 496 -7.08 -26.68 -21.35
C PRO A 496 -6.57 -27.24 -22.68
N SER A 497 -6.74 -26.51 -23.80
CA SER A 497 -6.32 -26.99 -25.11
C SER A 497 -4.80 -27.06 -25.28
N THR A 498 -4.05 -26.17 -24.64
CA THR A 498 -2.58 -26.12 -24.72
C THR A 498 -1.90 -26.67 -23.47
N GLY A 499 -2.61 -26.72 -22.35
CA GLY A 499 -2.03 -26.99 -21.04
C GLY A 499 -1.30 -25.77 -20.45
N ASP A 500 -1.44 -24.59 -21.06
CA ASP A 500 -0.79 -23.38 -20.57
C ASP A 500 -1.41 -22.86 -19.28
N VAL A 501 -0.58 -22.24 -18.45
CA VAL A 501 -1.02 -21.67 -17.18
C VAL A 501 -0.30 -20.36 -16.89
N LEU A 502 -1.03 -19.43 -16.27
CA LEU A 502 -0.52 -18.13 -15.83
C LEU A 502 -1.09 -17.78 -14.45
N ALA A 503 -0.21 -17.66 -13.46
CA ALA A 503 -0.54 -17.25 -12.09
C ALA A 503 -0.04 -15.83 -11.81
N PHE A 504 -0.84 -15.05 -11.08
CA PHE A 504 -0.56 -13.66 -10.73
C PHE A 504 -0.19 -13.56 -9.25
N ILE A 505 1.09 -13.39 -8.97
CA ILE A 505 1.63 -13.46 -7.60
C ILE A 505 2.02 -12.07 -7.14
N ASP A 506 1.39 -11.54 -6.10
CA ASP A 506 1.87 -10.33 -5.43
C ASP A 506 3.23 -10.64 -4.77
N SER A 507 4.27 -9.96 -5.23
CA SER A 507 5.62 -10.15 -4.72
C SER A 507 5.83 -9.46 -3.35
N GLU A 508 4.85 -8.67 -2.88
CA GLU A 508 4.93 -7.73 -1.77
C GLU A 508 5.93 -6.58 -1.98
N ALA A 509 6.78 -6.65 -3.00
CA ALA A 509 7.70 -5.60 -3.38
C ALA A 509 6.97 -4.51 -4.16
N VAL A 510 7.58 -3.32 -4.23
CA VAL A 510 6.94 -2.15 -4.82
C VAL A 510 7.83 -1.45 -5.83
N ALA A 511 7.21 -0.85 -6.83
CA ALA A 511 7.88 0.05 -7.77
C ALA A 511 8.10 1.43 -7.11
N LEU A 512 9.28 2.00 -7.33
CA LEU A 512 9.69 3.27 -6.74
C LEU A 512 9.74 4.35 -7.82
N ALA A 513 9.17 5.53 -7.51
CA ALA A 513 9.48 6.73 -8.27
C ALA A 513 10.97 7.07 -8.10
N ASP A 514 11.51 7.94 -8.96
CA ASP A 514 12.93 8.35 -8.89
C ASP A 514 13.19 9.20 -7.64
N PHE A 515 13.35 8.51 -6.51
CA PHE A 515 13.45 9.09 -5.17
C PHE A 515 14.73 9.89 -4.99
N ARG A 516 15.79 9.57 -5.76
CA ARG A 516 17.04 10.34 -5.79
C ARG A 516 16.82 11.67 -6.51
N GLY A 517 16.25 11.64 -7.72
CA GLY A 517 15.93 12.84 -8.49
C GLY A 517 14.93 13.76 -7.79
N ILE A 518 13.93 13.18 -7.09
CA ILE A 518 13.01 13.96 -6.23
C ILE A 518 13.78 14.64 -5.11
N GLY A 519 14.60 13.90 -4.36
CA GLY A 519 15.40 14.43 -3.26
C GLY A 519 16.33 15.56 -3.69
N GLU A 520 17.06 15.36 -4.80
CA GLU A 520 17.94 16.37 -5.40
C GLU A 520 17.18 17.64 -5.79
N THR A 521 16.04 17.49 -6.46
CA THR A 521 15.18 18.62 -6.85
C THR A 521 14.72 19.41 -5.61
N LEU A 522 14.30 18.72 -4.54
CA LEU A 522 13.83 19.36 -3.32
C LEU A 522 14.95 20.05 -2.54
N ARG A 523 16.17 19.48 -2.51
CA ARG A 523 17.35 20.14 -1.93
C ARG A 523 17.71 21.41 -2.71
N ALA A 524 17.70 21.34 -4.04
CA ALA A 524 17.96 22.50 -4.90
C ALA A 524 16.89 23.60 -4.70
N LEU A 525 15.61 23.21 -4.54
CA LEU A 525 14.54 24.16 -4.20
C LEU A 525 14.71 24.79 -2.83
N ALA A 526 15.13 24.02 -1.82
CA ALA A 526 15.42 24.56 -0.50
C ALA A 526 16.56 25.59 -0.54
N GLN A 527 17.61 25.31 -1.32
CA GLN A 527 18.71 26.23 -1.56
C GLN A 527 18.25 27.49 -2.30
N GLY A 528 17.47 27.37 -3.38
CA GLY A 528 16.96 28.55 -4.11
C GLY A 528 16.06 29.41 -3.23
N ARG A 529 15.17 28.78 -2.45
CA ARG A 529 14.19 29.49 -1.61
C ARG A 529 14.79 30.16 -0.38
N SER A 530 15.99 29.77 0.05
CA SER A 530 16.70 30.43 1.15
C SER A 530 17.46 31.68 0.70
N GLN A 531 17.68 31.87 -0.61
CA GLN A 531 18.33 33.05 -1.15
C GLN A 531 17.39 34.25 -1.19
N ARG A 532 17.95 35.45 -0.98
CA ARG A 532 17.25 36.72 -1.25
C ARG A 532 17.50 37.15 -2.69
N ILE A 533 16.47 37.65 -3.34
CA ILE A 533 16.48 37.96 -4.77
C ILE A 533 16.61 39.47 -4.94
N PRO A 534 17.72 39.96 -5.51
CA PRO A 534 17.95 41.39 -5.68
C PRO A 534 16.88 42.03 -6.55
N THR A 535 16.39 43.20 -6.15
CA THR A 535 15.39 43.95 -6.92
C THR A 535 15.89 44.31 -8.32
N GLU A 536 17.18 44.58 -8.47
CA GLU A 536 17.81 44.84 -9.78
C GLU A 536 17.68 43.67 -10.76
N LEU A 537 17.73 42.43 -10.27
CA LEU A 537 17.55 41.25 -11.13
C LEU A 537 16.12 41.17 -11.68
N LEU A 538 15.13 41.52 -10.86
CA LEU A 538 13.72 41.57 -11.24
C LEU A 538 13.45 42.75 -12.20
N ARG A 539 14.07 43.91 -11.95
CA ARG A 539 14.02 45.09 -12.86
C ARG A 539 14.64 44.76 -14.21
N ALA A 540 15.79 44.07 -14.24
CA ALA A 540 16.44 43.62 -15.47
C ALA A 540 15.56 42.66 -16.27
N PHE A 541 14.95 41.67 -15.62
CA PHE A 541 13.99 40.77 -16.28
C PHE A 541 12.80 41.55 -16.87
N ARG A 542 12.23 42.49 -16.10
CA ARG A 542 11.09 43.31 -16.52
C ARG A 542 11.42 44.21 -17.71
N ALA A 543 12.63 44.76 -17.75
CA ALA A 543 13.12 45.56 -18.87
C ALA A 543 13.35 44.72 -20.13
N ALA A 544 13.89 43.50 -19.97
CA ALA A 544 14.09 42.56 -21.08
C ALA A 544 12.77 42.00 -21.63
N ASN A 545 11.70 42.00 -20.82
CA ASN A 545 10.40 41.45 -21.18
C ASN A 545 9.30 42.51 -20.96
N PRO A 546 9.13 43.46 -21.91
CA PRO A 546 8.20 44.57 -21.75
C PRO A 546 6.71 44.15 -21.77
N VAL A 547 6.40 43.05 -22.46
CA VAL A 547 5.04 42.49 -22.59
C VAL A 547 4.96 41.20 -21.77
N LEU A 548 4.21 41.26 -20.67
CA LEU A 548 4.01 40.15 -19.74
C LEU A 548 2.51 39.94 -19.50
N ASP A 549 2.13 38.72 -19.13
CA ASP A 549 0.75 38.37 -18.79
C ASP A 549 0.40 38.77 -17.34
N GLN A 550 -0.53 38.06 -16.70
CA GLN A 550 -0.88 38.27 -15.29
C GLN A 550 0.36 38.22 -14.36
N ALA A 551 1.40 37.45 -14.70
CA ALA A 551 2.65 37.42 -13.94
C ALA A 551 3.36 38.78 -13.92
N GLY A 552 3.26 39.56 -15.00
CA GLY A 552 3.81 40.91 -15.09
C GLY A 552 3.13 41.89 -14.13
N VAL A 553 1.80 41.83 -14.02
CA VAL A 553 1.04 42.67 -13.09
C VAL A 553 1.46 42.43 -11.65
N VAL A 554 1.63 41.17 -11.27
CA VAL A 554 2.08 40.80 -9.91
C VAL A 554 3.53 41.23 -9.69
N LEU A 555 4.39 41.12 -10.70
CA LEU A 555 5.79 41.57 -10.63
C LEU A 555 5.88 43.10 -10.45
N ASP A 556 5.12 43.88 -11.22
CA ASP A 556 5.10 45.34 -11.14
C ASP A 556 4.62 45.81 -9.74
N ALA A 557 3.59 45.15 -9.19
CA ALA A 557 3.11 45.41 -7.83
C ALA A 557 4.11 45.00 -6.72
N LEU A 558 5.01 44.06 -6.99
CA LEU A 558 6.10 43.74 -6.08
C LEU A 558 7.17 44.83 -6.14
N LEU A 559 7.58 45.21 -7.36
CA LEU A 559 8.62 46.22 -7.61
C LEU A 559 8.26 47.62 -7.07
N SER A 560 6.97 47.92 -6.87
CA SER A 560 6.52 49.18 -6.26
C SER A 560 6.69 49.25 -4.74
N GLN A 561 7.04 48.15 -4.07
CA GLN A 561 7.20 48.10 -2.60
C GLN A 561 8.57 48.60 -2.10
N ASP A 562 9.47 48.96 -3.02
CA ASP A 562 10.79 49.57 -2.77
C ASP A 562 11.67 48.82 -1.74
N TYR A 563 11.75 47.50 -1.88
CA TYR A 563 12.71 46.69 -1.13
C TYR A 563 14.01 46.52 -1.92
N ASP A 564 15.14 46.33 -1.22
CA ASP A 564 16.43 46.00 -1.84
C ASP A 564 16.47 44.55 -2.38
N SER A 565 15.70 43.65 -1.73
CA SER A 565 15.58 42.25 -2.14
C SER A 565 14.30 41.59 -1.62
N TYR A 566 13.84 40.58 -2.35
CA TYR A 566 12.63 39.81 -2.02
C TYR A 566 12.98 38.37 -1.60
N GLY A 567 12.18 37.80 -0.72
CA GLY A 567 12.21 36.36 -0.46
C GLY A 567 11.33 35.59 -1.44
N TYR A 568 11.37 34.27 -1.33
CA TYR A 568 10.47 33.41 -2.09
C TYR A 568 8.98 33.60 -1.70
N ALA A 569 8.69 33.95 -0.45
CA ALA A 569 7.33 34.10 0.05
C ALA A 569 6.55 35.22 -0.66
N GLU A 570 7.25 36.25 -1.12
CA GLU A 570 6.72 37.35 -1.92
C GLU A 570 6.51 36.91 -3.38
N LEU A 571 7.51 36.23 -3.96
CA LEU A 571 7.48 35.77 -5.35
C LEU A 571 6.55 34.59 -5.61
N GLN A 572 6.20 33.80 -4.60
CA GLN A 572 5.32 32.63 -4.80
C GLN A 572 3.94 33.01 -5.33
N LYS A 573 3.54 34.28 -5.16
CA LYS A 573 2.29 34.88 -5.67
C LYS A 573 2.30 35.01 -7.20
N ILE A 574 3.47 35.02 -7.83
CA ILE A 574 3.60 35.07 -9.30
C ILE A 574 3.22 33.70 -9.88
N PRO A 575 2.24 33.63 -10.80
CA PRO A 575 1.85 32.38 -11.45
C PRO A 575 3.02 31.72 -12.18
N ALA A 576 3.25 30.42 -11.96
CA ALA A 576 4.32 29.66 -12.62
C ALA A 576 3.92 29.15 -14.03
N LYS A 577 3.20 29.97 -14.80
CA LYS A 577 2.73 29.68 -16.16
C LYS A 577 2.96 30.91 -17.04
N GLY A 578 2.91 30.75 -18.35
CA GLY A 578 3.12 31.85 -19.30
C GLY A 578 4.43 32.59 -19.03
N SER A 579 4.37 33.92 -18.91
CA SER A 579 5.58 34.72 -18.68
C SER A 579 6.20 34.53 -17.29
N GLY A 580 5.46 34.02 -16.31
CA GLY A 580 6.04 33.63 -15.03
C GLY A 580 6.98 32.42 -15.13
N LYS A 581 6.76 31.52 -16.10
CA LYS A 581 7.72 30.42 -16.38
C LYS A 581 9.07 30.98 -16.83
N LEU A 582 9.05 32.02 -17.67
CA LEU A 582 10.26 32.71 -18.13
C LEU A 582 10.98 33.41 -16.97
N LEU A 583 10.24 34.08 -16.08
CA LEU A 583 10.82 34.70 -14.89
C LEU A 583 11.52 33.67 -14.01
N PHE A 584 10.87 32.55 -13.69
CA PHE A 584 11.48 31.55 -12.81
C PHE A 584 12.68 30.85 -13.46
N ALA A 585 12.71 30.69 -14.78
CA ALA A 585 13.89 30.23 -15.50
C ALA A 585 15.04 31.25 -15.44
N TRP A 586 14.74 32.54 -15.67
CA TRP A 586 15.72 33.62 -15.53
C TRP A 586 16.32 33.70 -14.12
N LEU A 587 15.49 33.55 -13.09
CA LEU A 587 15.94 33.53 -11.71
C LEU A 587 16.77 32.28 -11.41
N GLU A 588 16.40 31.12 -11.95
CA GLU A 588 17.19 29.89 -11.80
C GLU A 588 18.59 30.03 -12.41
N ASP A 589 18.69 30.59 -13.62
CA ASP A 589 19.97 30.84 -14.28
C ASP A 589 20.85 31.81 -13.48
N ALA A 590 20.25 32.84 -12.88
CA ALA A 590 20.98 33.85 -12.11
C ALA A 590 21.38 33.37 -10.70
N LEU A 591 20.54 32.57 -10.04
CA LEU A 591 20.76 32.09 -8.66
C LEU A 591 21.50 30.74 -8.61
N GLY A 592 21.62 30.05 -9.74
CA GLY A 592 22.15 28.69 -9.84
C GLY A 592 21.27 27.64 -9.14
N ALA A 593 20.02 27.97 -8.81
CA ALA A 593 19.09 27.08 -8.11
C ALA A 593 17.62 27.42 -8.42
N PRO A 594 16.75 26.40 -8.57
CA PRO A 594 15.34 26.61 -8.91
C PRO A 594 14.55 27.15 -7.71
N LEU A 595 13.49 27.90 -8.01
CA LEU A 595 12.50 28.37 -7.02
C LEU A 595 11.18 27.57 -7.06
N LYS A 596 10.89 26.91 -8.19
CA LYS A 596 9.65 26.16 -8.46
C LYS A 596 9.96 24.77 -9.01
N ALA A 597 9.18 23.76 -8.58
CA ALA A 597 9.39 22.36 -8.97
C ALA A 597 8.76 21.99 -10.33
N VAL A 598 9.15 22.66 -11.42
CA VAL A 598 8.50 22.51 -12.73
C VAL A 598 8.77 21.12 -13.37
N GLY A 599 9.94 20.52 -13.10
CA GLY A 599 10.37 19.25 -13.70
C GLY A 599 9.81 17.96 -13.07
N LEU A 600 9.23 18.01 -11.86
CA LEU A 600 8.85 16.79 -11.12
C LEU A 600 7.78 15.93 -11.82
N GLN A 601 6.83 16.56 -12.50
CA GLN A 601 5.70 15.92 -13.20
C GLN A 601 5.81 16.04 -14.72
N GLY A 602 6.94 16.55 -15.23
CA GLY A 602 7.16 16.71 -16.66
C GLY A 602 7.28 15.36 -17.38
N GLN A 603 7.30 15.41 -18.71
CA GLN A 603 7.66 14.26 -19.52
C GLN A 603 9.08 13.80 -19.14
N ASP A 604 9.25 12.52 -18.89
CA ASP A 604 10.44 11.86 -18.33
C ASP A 604 10.80 12.32 -16.90
N GLY A 605 9.89 13.02 -16.23
CA GLY A 605 10.07 13.52 -14.87
C GLY A 605 10.12 12.38 -13.83
N PRO A 606 10.67 12.65 -12.63
CA PRO A 606 10.86 11.64 -11.58
C PRO A 606 9.61 10.85 -11.18
N LEU A 607 8.42 11.45 -11.33
CA LEU A 607 7.14 10.85 -10.98
C LEU A 607 6.46 10.10 -12.12
N GLU A 608 6.85 10.34 -13.36
CA GLU A 608 6.16 9.75 -14.51
C GLU A 608 6.42 8.26 -14.64
N ARG A 609 7.61 7.81 -14.24
CA ARG A 609 8.08 6.45 -14.42
C ARG A 609 7.17 5.39 -13.77
N VAL A 610 6.41 5.76 -12.73
CA VAL A 610 5.53 4.83 -12.00
C VAL A 610 4.04 4.96 -12.36
N THR A 611 3.70 5.60 -13.47
CA THR A 611 2.31 5.72 -13.95
C THR A 611 2.02 4.73 -15.08
N GLY A 612 0.74 4.37 -15.24
CA GLY A 612 0.32 3.39 -16.24
C GLY A 612 0.55 1.94 -15.82
N LEU A 613 0.23 1.00 -16.72
CA LEU A 613 0.50 -0.42 -16.56
C LEU A 613 1.85 -0.69 -17.22
N ASN A 614 2.83 -1.14 -16.44
CA ASN A 614 4.21 -1.34 -16.89
C ASN A 614 4.56 -2.82 -16.81
N LEU A 615 5.20 -3.33 -17.86
CA LEU A 615 5.58 -4.74 -18.00
C LEU A 615 7.07 -4.89 -18.27
N ASP A 616 7.67 -5.81 -17.53
CA ASP A 616 9.03 -6.32 -17.72
C ASP A 616 8.91 -7.77 -18.16
N ASN A 617 9.06 -7.98 -19.46
CA ASN A 617 8.89 -9.27 -20.11
C ASN A 617 10.05 -10.22 -19.73
N GLY A 618 11.27 -9.70 -19.67
CA GLY A 618 12.44 -10.49 -19.27
C GLY A 618 12.41 -10.91 -17.81
N GLY A 619 12.00 -10.00 -16.92
CA GLY A 619 11.91 -10.24 -15.48
C GLY A 619 10.62 -10.94 -15.03
N ARG A 620 9.63 -11.09 -15.92
CA ARG A 620 8.27 -11.58 -15.64
C ARG A 620 7.58 -10.80 -14.52
N LEU A 621 7.81 -9.48 -14.49
CA LEU A 621 7.28 -8.58 -13.48
C LEU A 621 6.38 -7.52 -14.12
N TYR A 622 5.35 -7.10 -13.41
CA TYR A 622 4.51 -5.98 -13.84
C TYR A 622 3.89 -5.24 -12.65
N PHE A 623 3.42 -4.02 -12.88
CA PHE A 623 2.65 -3.27 -11.89
C PHE A 623 1.68 -2.28 -12.55
N ALA A 624 0.63 -1.91 -11.81
CA ALA A 624 -0.33 -0.90 -12.22
C ALA A 624 -0.20 0.38 -11.37
N GLY A 625 0.25 1.45 -12.01
CA GLY A 625 0.40 2.79 -11.44
C GLY A 625 -0.86 3.66 -11.53
N SER A 626 -0.71 4.95 -11.21
CA SER A 626 -1.78 5.93 -11.36
C SER A 626 -2.14 6.18 -12.82
N VAL A 627 -3.41 6.48 -13.09
CA VAL A 627 -3.90 6.92 -14.39
C VAL A 627 -3.74 8.43 -14.54
N GLY A 628 -3.38 8.89 -15.75
CA GLY A 628 -3.29 10.31 -16.08
C GLY A 628 -1.94 10.94 -15.66
N SER A 629 -1.97 12.24 -15.37
CA SER A 629 -0.77 13.00 -15.01
C SER A 629 -0.18 12.52 -13.68
N PRO A 630 1.16 12.44 -13.54
CA PRO A 630 1.80 12.05 -12.29
C PRO A 630 1.33 12.91 -11.13
N GLN A 631 0.92 12.29 -10.02
CA GLN A 631 0.39 13.00 -8.86
C GLN A 631 1.51 13.36 -7.86
N ARG A 632 1.46 14.58 -7.33
CA ARG A 632 2.37 15.05 -6.25
C ARG A 632 2.09 14.40 -4.91
N ARG A 633 0.91 13.83 -4.73
CA ARG A 633 0.54 13.08 -3.54
C ARG A 633 0.00 11.73 -3.98
N GLN A 634 0.58 10.66 -3.42
CA GLN A 634 0.22 9.28 -3.71
C GLN A 634 0.12 8.54 -2.39
N GLU A 635 -1.03 7.94 -2.11
CA GLU A 635 -1.29 7.31 -0.80
C GLU A 635 -0.56 5.97 -0.66
N ASN A 636 -0.47 5.19 -1.74
CA ASN A 636 0.08 3.84 -1.73
C ASN A 636 1.11 3.66 -2.84
N PHE A 637 2.06 2.76 -2.60
CA PHE A 637 2.96 2.27 -3.63
C PHE A 637 2.21 1.37 -4.62
N SER A 638 2.75 1.26 -5.84
CA SER A 638 2.34 0.23 -6.80
C SER A 638 3.08 -1.06 -6.47
N HIS A 639 2.32 -2.10 -6.12
CA HIS A 639 2.87 -3.43 -5.87
C HIS A 639 3.34 -4.08 -7.18
N LEU A 640 4.45 -4.79 -7.11
CA LEU A 640 4.99 -5.60 -8.20
C LEU A 640 4.38 -6.99 -8.13
N TYR A 641 3.92 -7.46 -9.28
CA TYR A 641 3.38 -8.78 -9.47
C TYR A 641 4.32 -9.60 -10.33
N HIS A 642 4.54 -10.85 -9.92
CA HIS A 642 5.28 -11.84 -10.67
C HIS A 642 4.32 -12.71 -11.49
N LEU A 643 4.64 -12.88 -12.76
CA LEU A 643 3.95 -13.77 -13.68
C LEU A 643 4.64 -15.12 -13.63
N TYR A 644 3.95 -16.09 -13.07
CA TYR A 644 4.49 -17.43 -12.95
C TYR A 644 3.64 -18.38 -13.79
N GLY A 645 4.27 -19.13 -14.69
CA GLY A 645 3.52 -19.92 -15.67
C GLY A 645 4.38 -20.43 -16.83
N THR A 646 3.70 -21.04 -17.80
CA THR A 646 4.32 -21.53 -19.05
C THR A 646 4.67 -20.38 -19.99
N HIS A 647 3.93 -19.27 -19.93
CA HIS A 647 4.23 -18.08 -20.73
C HIS A 647 5.44 -17.31 -20.20
N GLU A 648 6.25 -16.80 -21.14
CA GLU A 648 7.35 -15.89 -20.83
C GLU A 648 6.88 -14.46 -20.60
N THR A 649 5.80 -14.05 -21.27
CA THR A 649 5.20 -12.71 -21.18
C THR A 649 3.70 -12.83 -20.92
N VAL A 650 3.04 -11.72 -20.54
CA VAL A 650 1.57 -11.73 -20.45
C VAL A 650 1.00 -11.84 -21.87
N PRO A 651 0.14 -12.83 -22.17
CA PRO A 651 -0.54 -12.88 -23.46
C PRO A 651 -1.32 -11.60 -23.74
N GLU A 652 -1.31 -11.12 -24.99
CA GLU A 652 -1.95 -9.85 -25.36
C GLU A 652 -3.45 -9.82 -24.99
N GLU A 653 -4.13 -10.95 -25.13
CA GLU A 653 -5.52 -11.13 -24.73
C GLU A 653 -5.74 -10.91 -23.22
N ILE A 654 -4.82 -11.38 -22.38
CA ILE A 654 -4.85 -11.15 -20.93
C ILE A 654 -4.54 -9.69 -20.61
N LEU A 655 -3.59 -9.06 -21.33
CA LEU A 655 -3.31 -7.63 -21.18
C LEU A 655 -4.54 -6.78 -21.47
N ARG A 656 -5.28 -7.07 -22.54
CA ARG A 656 -6.53 -6.37 -22.87
C ARG A 656 -7.56 -6.48 -21.74
N LEU A 657 -7.64 -7.62 -21.07
CA LEU A 657 -8.52 -7.80 -19.90
C LEU A 657 -8.06 -7.04 -18.64
N MET A 658 -6.84 -6.50 -18.60
CA MET A 658 -6.32 -5.68 -17.50
C MET A 658 -6.43 -4.16 -17.75
N GLN A 659 -6.76 -3.76 -18.98
CA GLN A 659 -6.95 -2.37 -19.38
C GLN A 659 -8.26 -1.70 -18.94
N PRO A 660 -9.37 -2.40 -18.60
CA PRO A 660 -10.60 -1.74 -18.20
C PRO A 660 -10.42 -0.85 -16.97
N LEU A 661 -10.84 0.41 -17.09
CA LEU A 661 -10.68 1.46 -16.07
C LEU A 661 -11.85 1.53 -15.08
N HIS A 662 -12.87 0.70 -15.26
CA HIS A 662 -14.03 0.59 -14.37
C HIS A 662 -13.92 -0.57 -13.37
N ILE A 663 -12.99 -1.52 -13.55
CA ILE A 663 -12.69 -2.56 -12.54
C ILE A 663 -12.25 -1.89 -11.24
N ARG A 664 -11.19 -1.09 -11.32
CA ARG A 664 -10.78 -0.17 -10.27
C ARG A 664 -11.22 1.21 -10.69
N HIS A 665 -12.06 1.88 -9.89
CA HIS A 665 -12.65 3.17 -10.26
C HIS A 665 -11.62 4.17 -10.82
N LYS A 666 -11.73 4.49 -12.12
CA LYS A 666 -10.84 5.40 -12.87
C LYS A 666 -9.34 5.04 -12.74
N GLY A 667 -9.04 3.76 -12.55
CA GLY A 667 -7.71 3.26 -12.25
C GLY A 667 -7.42 1.95 -12.97
N LEU A 668 -6.13 1.65 -13.12
CA LEU A 668 -5.70 0.37 -13.69
C LEU A 668 -5.78 -0.75 -12.65
N THR A 669 -5.93 -1.97 -13.15
CA THR A 669 -5.95 -3.21 -12.36
C THR A 669 -4.70 -4.04 -12.63
N VAL A 670 -4.36 -4.88 -11.65
CA VAL A 670 -3.29 -5.89 -11.74
C VAL A 670 -3.85 -7.28 -12.04
N TYR A 671 -5.18 -7.43 -12.01
CA TYR A 671 -5.88 -8.68 -12.32
C TYR A 671 -6.82 -8.48 -13.50
N PRO A 672 -6.90 -9.45 -14.44
CA PRO A 672 -7.89 -9.47 -15.51
C PRO A 672 -9.34 -9.31 -15.05
N LEU A 673 -10.18 -8.71 -15.92
CA LEU A 673 -11.61 -8.47 -15.72
C LEU A 673 -12.38 -9.67 -15.14
N PRO A 674 -12.22 -10.92 -15.61
CA PRO A 674 -12.92 -12.08 -15.05
C PRO A 674 -12.78 -12.26 -13.53
N PHE A 675 -11.65 -11.87 -12.94
CA PHE A 675 -11.47 -11.96 -11.50
C PHE A 675 -12.35 -10.98 -10.71
N LYS A 676 -12.81 -9.88 -11.32
CA LYS A 676 -13.82 -9.01 -10.72
C LYS A 676 -15.17 -9.72 -10.63
N TYR A 677 -15.60 -10.41 -11.68
CA TYR A 677 -16.82 -11.23 -11.65
C TYR A 677 -16.74 -12.33 -10.58
N LEU A 678 -15.62 -13.05 -10.52
CA LEU A 678 -15.41 -14.09 -9.51
C LEU A 678 -15.46 -13.54 -8.07
N ARG A 679 -14.91 -12.35 -7.82
CA ARG A 679 -14.99 -11.69 -6.52
C ARG A 679 -16.41 -11.30 -6.13
N GLU A 680 -17.20 -10.79 -7.08
CA GLU A 680 -18.62 -10.48 -6.82
C GLU A 680 -19.41 -11.74 -6.45
N VAL A 681 -19.14 -12.87 -7.12
CA VAL A 681 -19.77 -14.16 -6.80
C VAL A 681 -19.34 -14.65 -5.42
N GLY A 682 -18.05 -14.57 -5.10
CA GLY A 682 -17.53 -14.92 -3.77
C GLY A 682 -18.18 -14.12 -2.64
N GLN A 683 -18.33 -12.81 -2.82
CA GLN A 683 -19.01 -11.95 -1.86
C GLN A 683 -20.50 -12.29 -1.72
N ALA A 684 -21.17 -12.66 -2.81
CA ALA A 684 -22.55 -13.10 -2.76
C ALA A 684 -22.72 -14.41 -1.96
N LEU A 685 -21.76 -15.33 -2.06
CA LEU A 685 -21.75 -16.59 -1.28
C LEU A 685 -21.59 -16.32 0.23
N GLU A 686 -20.73 -15.39 0.62
CA GLU A 686 -20.55 -15.00 2.03
C GLU A 686 -21.86 -14.48 2.65
N LEU A 687 -22.67 -13.75 1.87
CA LEU A 687 -23.97 -13.24 2.32
C LEU A 687 -25.02 -14.36 2.51
N GLN A 688 -24.89 -15.46 1.76
CA GLN A 688 -25.78 -16.62 1.86
C GLN A 688 -25.40 -17.57 3.00
N GLN A 689 -24.12 -17.61 3.42
CA GLN A 689 -23.63 -18.56 4.44
C GLN A 689 -23.75 -18.09 5.90
N GLY A 690 -24.26 -16.89 6.18
CA GLY A 690 -24.65 -16.50 7.55
C GLY A 690 -25.87 -17.29 8.09
N GLU A 691 -25.99 -18.57 7.71
CA GLU A 691 -27.12 -19.49 7.87
C GLU A 691 -26.71 -20.85 8.48
N ALA A 692 -25.44 -21.06 8.85
CA ALA A 692 -24.98 -22.32 9.45
C ALA A 692 -24.52 -22.17 10.90
#